data_AF-A0A6I9WWQ1-F1
#
_entry.id   AF-A0A6I9WWQ1-F1
#
_cell.length_a   1.000
_cell.length_b   1.000
_cell.length_c   1.000
_cell.angle_alpha   90.00
_cell.angle_beta   90.00
_cell.angle_gamma   90.00
#
_symmetry.space_group_name_H-M   'P 1'
#
loop_
_entity.id
_entity.type
_entity.pdbx_description
1 polymer ?
#
loop_
_entity_poly.entity_id
_entity_poly.type
_entity_poly.pdbx_seq_one_letter_code
_entity_poly.pdbx_strand_id
1 'polypeptide(L)'
;MILALPEDRMSESEITFEEELSADLFSDIELSQSTNNVANSDSSSMSVGVNEPEPSDDVPEWKGMSMDEIRKGLGIYEYQEHPPIVVSSRHTVLFMLPLRSHGPPKPYPTHQIDKWSQGYVRMPHSAHSLYPIEQRSGSRNCRNRWEMIQEALLRNILSSQQLEEAILSYNQIYAQRWNFAALHHFFSEVMDSEETTIFFETLMPKIIQLALQLPVLLTGAVPLLKRHTNGSISLSQLQVASLLANAFFCTFPRRNSSNPQSEYATYPYINFNRLFAAYNEEKHNQCESVMEKLKCLFHYFRRVTTKAPEGVITIERRYIPLESCPKWNLQDQKLPPLHVTSKGTIEIEGAGLLQVDFANKYVGGGVLGLGCVQEEIRFVICPELMITMLVTEELDDTEALIVSGIERYSKYEGYSNTFKWKGDFVDETPRDNSGRRMTSIVAIDALYFRQSSLQFNMDNINRELNKAYVGFVGSDVYKNNLSAIATGNWGCGAFRGNPKLKVLIQLMAAAVAGRSMVYFTFGNTKLRDDVAAMYTHLVHHDIEIARLYTMLSEYRRESVSNAHSDFYCFLYNRSRIKPLSKYFSAKIESSSTECLKDTSIKENKIVTLSNKDIENKRYHYSEAKEKEMAEEEMIMNWLTSCEDSNDNAELDTKDICDEKIKSDSRERDNHKNSDLQDNQFADNVVDKKKKLEDKISNKFDDVNSLNSKESSIQNLIDNQDTSKKIKPELSVESTELSDSESIKILKDYAPESHKQKSLLRKSGQRKISDFFQRIT
;
A
#
# COMPACT_ATOMS: atom_id res chain seq x y z
N MET A 1 -26.89 -70.69 -6.55
CA MET A 1 -25.50 -71.19 -6.36
C MET A 1 -24.60 -69.96 -6.29
N ILE A 2 -23.58 -69.96 -5.43
CA ILE A 2 -22.64 -68.83 -5.21
C ILE A 2 -23.26 -67.57 -4.55
N LEU A 3 -23.15 -67.56 -3.22
CA LEU A 3 -22.73 -66.47 -2.31
C LEU A 3 -23.36 -65.06 -2.34
N ALA A 4 -23.57 -64.55 -1.13
CA ALA A 4 -23.87 -63.16 -0.77
C ALA A 4 -22.93 -62.72 0.38
N LEU A 5 -23.25 -61.59 1.04
CA LEU A 5 -22.60 -60.93 2.20
C LEU A 5 -21.60 -59.80 1.83
N PRO A 6 -21.59 -58.69 2.60
CA PRO A 6 -22.79 -57.94 3.02
C PRO A 6 -22.65 -56.42 2.84
N GLU A 7 -23.76 -55.69 2.85
CA GLU A 7 -23.74 -54.28 3.24
C GLU A 7 -23.52 -54.21 4.76
N ASP A 8 -22.48 -53.51 5.23
CA ASP A 8 -22.28 -53.28 6.65
C ASP A 8 -22.45 -51.79 6.98
N ARG A 9 -23.48 -51.46 7.74
CA ARG A 9 -23.81 -50.09 8.14
C ARG A 9 -23.03 -49.73 9.40
N MET A 10 -21.81 -49.24 9.23
CA MET A 10 -21.20 -48.45 10.31
C MET A 10 -21.81 -47.05 10.31
N SER A 11 -22.60 -46.77 11.35
CA SER A 11 -23.04 -45.41 11.67
C SER A 11 -21.82 -44.54 11.94
N GLU A 12 -21.64 -43.48 11.16
CA GLU A 12 -20.82 -42.35 11.61
C GLU A 12 -21.52 -41.76 12.82
N SER A 13 -20.93 -41.96 14.00
CA SER A 13 -21.36 -41.28 15.20
C SER A 13 -21.00 -39.82 15.06
N GLU A 14 -21.99 -38.97 14.84
CA GLU A 14 -21.87 -37.52 15.03
C GLU A 14 -21.47 -37.26 16.49
N ILE A 15 -20.17 -37.21 16.74
CA ILE A 15 -19.64 -36.63 17.97
C ILE A 15 -19.73 -35.12 17.77
N THR A 16 -20.93 -34.60 18.04
CA THR A 16 -21.13 -33.19 18.32
C THR A 16 -20.28 -32.82 19.54
N PHE A 17 -19.03 -32.42 19.29
CA PHE A 17 -18.38 -31.51 20.22
C PHE A 17 -19.22 -30.24 20.21
N GLU A 18 -19.88 -29.97 21.33
CA GLU A 18 -20.45 -28.66 21.58
C GLU A 18 -19.32 -27.64 21.43
N GLU A 19 -19.57 -26.58 20.64
CA GLU A 19 -18.66 -25.45 20.60
C GLU A 19 -18.75 -24.73 21.94
N GLU A 20 -17.90 -25.14 22.90
CA GLU A 20 -17.49 -24.26 23.99
C GLU A 20 -16.90 -23.01 23.34
N LEU A 21 -17.73 -21.97 23.27
CA LEU A 21 -17.39 -20.61 22.86
C LEU A 21 -16.23 -20.13 23.74
N SER A 22 -15.00 -20.38 23.28
CA SER A 22 -13.79 -19.93 23.95
C SER A 22 -13.89 -18.41 24.11
N ALA A 23 -13.80 -17.92 25.35
CA ALA A 23 -13.98 -16.50 25.69
C ALA A 23 -13.31 -15.61 24.63
N ASP A 24 -14.12 -14.77 23.99
CA ASP A 24 -13.78 -14.14 22.74
C ASP A 24 -12.73 -13.05 22.99
N LEU A 25 -11.45 -13.40 22.84
CA LEU A 25 -10.33 -12.47 23.00
C LEU A 25 -10.62 -11.16 22.25
N PHE A 26 -10.70 -10.05 22.99
CA PHE A 26 -11.17 -8.71 22.63
C PHE A 26 -12.70 -8.48 22.62
N SER A 27 -13.50 -9.20 23.41
CA SER A 27 -14.95 -8.96 23.54
C SER A 27 -15.30 -7.94 24.63
N ASP A 28 -15.64 -6.72 24.23
CA ASP A 28 -16.49 -5.84 25.03
C ASP A 28 -17.86 -6.51 25.24
N ILE A 29 -18.25 -6.77 26.49
CA ILE A 29 -19.49 -7.48 26.82
C ILE A 29 -20.71 -6.54 26.71
N GLU A 30 -21.25 -6.39 25.50
CA GLU A 30 -22.59 -5.82 25.31
C GLU A 30 -23.69 -6.86 25.60
N LEU A 31 -24.17 -6.87 26.85
CA LEU A 31 -25.27 -7.72 27.35
C LEU A 31 -26.63 -7.36 26.73
N SER A 32 -26.81 -7.71 25.45
CA SER A 32 -28.06 -7.57 24.70
C SER A 32 -29.07 -8.70 25.03
N GLN A 33 -29.50 -8.79 26.30
CA GLN A 33 -30.59 -9.70 26.69
C GLN A 33 -31.93 -9.24 26.13
N SER A 34 -32.41 -9.93 25.11
CA SER A 34 -33.71 -9.70 24.50
C SER A 34 -34.85 -10.10 25.44
N THR A 35 -35.63 -9.11 25.91
CA THR A 35 -36.91 -9.35 26.59
C THR A 35 -38.00 -8.47 25.98
N ASN A 36 -38.96 -9.11 25.30
CA ASN A 36 -40.18 -8.43 24.86
C ASN A 36 -41.07 -8.16 26.07
N ASN A 37 -41.42 -6.91 26.33
CA ASN A 37 -42.61 -6.53 27.09
C ASN A 37 -43.09 -5.12 26.70
N VAL A 38 -44.40 -4.96 26.59
CA VAL A 38 -45.07 -3.69 26.21
C VAL A 38 -45.81 -3.13 27.43
N ALA A 39 -45.42 -1.94 27.89
CA ALA A 39 -46.19 -1.11 28.81
C ALA A 39 -45.76 0.36 28.72
N ASN A 40 -46.73 1.29 28.77
CA ASN A 40 -46.49 2.74 28.76
C ASN A 40 -46.20 3.28 30.17
N SER A 41 -45.38 4.33 30.28
CA SER A 41 -45.61 5.42 31.24
C SER A 41 -44.85 6.68 30.84
N ASP A 42 -45.57 7.77 30.59
CA ASP A 42 -44.98 9.07 30.23
C ASP A 42 -44.29 9.77 31.42
N SER A 43 -43.30 10.61 31.11
CA SER A 43 -43.19 11.90 31.80
C SER A 43 -42.63 12.94 30.85
N SER A 44 -43.24 14.13 30.83
CA SER A 44 -43.03 15.15 29.80
C SER A 44 -42.61 16.49 30.40
N SER A 45 -41.87 17.27 29.62
CA SER A 45 -41.95 18.74 29.68
C SER A 45 -41.70 19.31 28.28
N MET A 46 -42.49 20.31 27.89
CA MET A 46 -42.56 20.83 26.52
C MET A 46 -42.08 22.29 26.42
N SER A 47 -41.67 22.69 25.21
CA SER A 47 -42.08 23.98 24.66
C SER A 47 -42.07 24.00 23.12
N VAL A 48 -43.28 24.05 22.55
CA VAL A 48 -43.76 24.77 21.33
C VAL A 48 -42.71 25.27 20.31
N GLY A 49 -42.82 25.08 18.99
CA GLY A 49 -43.84 24.37 18.19
C GLY A 49 -44.50 25.23 17.08
N VAL A 50 -44.06 25.06 15.83
CA VAL A 50 -44.76 25.46 14.60
C VAL A 50 -44.54 24.33 13.58
N ASN A 51 -45.58 23.95 12.83
CA ASN A 51 -45.49 22.93 11.78
C ASN A 51 -45.48 23.58 10.40
N GLU A 52 -44.43 23.34 9.62
CA GLU A 52 -44.51 23.30 8.16
C GLU A 52 -43.91 21.96 7.68
N PRO A 53 -44.55 21.24 6.74
CA PRO A 53 -43.98 20.04 6.14
C PRO A 53 -43.07 20.45 4.99
N GLU A 54 -41.77 20.64 5.25
CA GLU A 54 -40.81 20.76 4.14
C GLU A 54 -40.82 19.46 3.31
N PRO A 55 -40.75 19.56 1.97
CA PRO A 55 -40.70 18.40 1.11
C PRO A 55 -39.40 17.63 1.33
N SER A 56 -39.49 16.30 1.39
CA SER A 56 -38.31 15.44 1.25
C SER A 56 -37.86 15.44 -0.21
N ASP A 57 -37.19 16.51 -0.63
CA ASP A 57 -36.40 16.51 -1.86
C ASP A 57 -35.29 15.46 -1.70
N ASP A 58 -35.49 14.28 -2.29
CA ASP A 58 -34.51 13.18 -2.38
C ASP A 58 -33.33 13.56 -3.29
N VAL A 59 -32.63 14.65 -2.95
CA VAL A 59 -31.37 15.05 -3.58
C VAL A 59 -30.33 13.99 -3.21
N PRO A 60 -29.76 13.26 -4.18
CA PRO A 60 -28.78 12.23 -3.86
C PRO A 60 -27.57 12.82 -3.13
N GLU A 61 -27.08 12.10 -2.12
CA GLU A 61 -25.91 12.52 -1.34
C GLU A 61 -24.58 12.43 -2.13
N TRP A 62 -24.67 11.89 -3.34
CA TRP A 62 -23.64 11.83 -4.37
C TRP A 62 -24.00 12.72 -5.56
N LYS A 63 -23.02 13.04 -6.41
CA LYS A 63 -23.16 13.82 -7.64
C LYS A 63 -22.44 13.13 -8.81
N GLY A 64 -22.74 13.54 -10.04
CA GLY A 64 -22.25 12.90 -11.26
C GLY A 64 -23.18 11.78 -11.71
N MET A 65 -22.64 10.61 -12.03
CA MET A 65 -23.38 9.43 -12.50
C MET A 65 -23.70 8.45 -11.36
N SER A 66 -24.75 7.66 -11.52
CA SER A 66 -25.12 6.60 -10.57
C SER A 66 -24.10 5.45 -10.57
N MET A 67 -24.08 4.65 -9.50
CA MET A 67 -23.20 3.48 -9.42
C MET A 67 -23.52 2.42 -10.49
N ASP A 68 -24.77 2.33 -10.95
CA ASP A 68 -25.18 1.38 -12.00
C ASP A 68 -24.68 1.83 -13.39
N GLU A 69 -24.68 3.14 -13.67
CA GLU A 69 -24.05 3.72 -14.87
C GLU A 69 -22.53 3.54 -14.84
N ILE A 70 -21.89 3.78 -13.69
CA ILE A 70 -20.45 3.56 -13.48
C ILE A 70 -20.06 2.10 -13.74
N ARG A 71 -20.89 1.15 -13.27
CA ARG A 71 -20.76 -0.29 -13.52
C ARG A 71 -21.34 -0.74 -14.87
N LYS A 72 -21.88 0.16 -15.68
CA LYS A 72 -22.41 -0.10 -17.04
C LYS A 72 -23.49 -1.20 -17.07
N GLY A 73 -24.28 -1.33 -16.00
CA GLY A 73 -25.27 -2.39 -15.80
C GLY A 73 -24.72 -3.77 -15.42
N LEU A 74 -23.42 -3.89 -15.12
CA LEU A 74 -22.80 -5.12 -14.61
C LEU A 74 -22.89 -5.21 -13.08
N GLY A 75 -23.01 -6.44 -12.57
CA GLY A 75 -23.00 -6.74 -11.15
C GLY A 75 -21.69 -6.39 -10.45
N ILE A 76 -21.73 -6.27 -9.11
CA ILE A 76 -20.63 -5.73 -8.29
C ILE A 76 -19.27 -6.39 -8.61
N TYR A 77 -19.27 -7.71 -8.83
CA TYR A 77 -18.07 -8.52 -9.04
C TYR A 77 -17.98 -9.13 -10.46
N GLU A 78 -18.70 -8.59 -11.46
CA GLU A 78 -18.67 -9.14 -12.83
C GLU A 78 -17.47 -8.66 -13.66
N TYR A 79 -16.75 -7.64 -13.18
CA TYR A 79 -15.50 -7.16 -13.79
C TYR A 79 -14.33 -8.13 -13.57
N GLN A 80 -14.04 -8.95 -14.60
CA GLN A 80 -12.87 -9.81 -14.65
C GLN A 80 -11.67 -9.06 -15.26
N GLU A 81 -10.99 -8.27 -14.43
CA GLU A 81 -9.74 -7.58 -14.81
C GLU A 81 -8.53 -8.54 -14.89
N HIS A 82 -8.49 -9.56 -14.02
CA HIS A 82 -7.30 -10.37 -13.80
C HIS A 82 -7.30 -11.65 -14.62
N PRO A 83 -6.22 -11.94 -15.38
CA PRO A 83 -6.07 -13.24 -16.02
C PRO A 83 -5.95 -14.37 -14.96
N PRO A 84 -6.25 -15.62 -15.34
CA PRO A 84 -5.97 -16.78 -14.49
C PRO A 84 -4.50 -16.84 -14.07
N ILE A 85 -4.23 -17.27 -12.82
CA ILE A 85 -2.86 -17.42 -12.33
C ILE A 85 -2.15 -18.54 -13.10
N VAL A 86 -1.07 -18.19 -13.79
CA VAL A 86 -0.25 -19.13 -14.59
C VAL A 86 1.23 -18.88 -14.34
N VAL A 87 2.02 -19.96 -14.27
CA VAL A 87 3.48 -19.85 -14.10
C VAL A 87 4.11 -19.28 -15.37
N SER A 88 4.92 -18.23 -15.25
CA SER A 88 5.67 -17.66 -16.37
C SER A 88 7.01 -17.06 -15.93
N SER A 89 7.84 -16.62 -16.88
CA SER A 89 9.10 -15.91 -16.58
C SER A 89 8.91 -14.58 -15.85
N ARG A 90 7.68 -14.04 -15.82
CA ARG A 90 7.31 -12.85 -15.03
C ARG A 90 6.33 -13.15 -13.90
N HIS A 91 5.87 -14.39 -13.72
CA HIS A 91 4.86 -14.74 -12.71
C HIS A 91 5.30 -15.98 -11.93
N THR A 92 5.76 -15.74 -10.69
CA THR A 92 6.15 -16.80 -9.76
C THR A 92 4.93 -17.25 -8.95
N VAL A 93 4.57 -18.53 -9.04
CA VAL A 93 3.48 -19.14 -8.27
C VAL A 93 4.10 -20.11 -7.26
N LEU A 94 3.80 -19.92 -5.97
CA LEU A 94 4.45 -20.63 -4.86
C LEU A 94 3.55 -21.73 -4.25
N PHE A 95 2.42 -22.02 -4.90
CA PHE A 95 1.50 -23.10 -4.61
C PHE A 95 1.19 -23.93 -5.86
N MET A 96 0.66 -25.13 -5.66
CA MET A 96 0.38 -26.12 -6.69
C MET A 96 -0.89 -25.74 -7.47
N LEU A 97 -0.78 -25.76 -8.81
CA LEU A 97 -1.89 -25.63 -9.75
C LEU A 97 -2.21 -26.99 -10.41
N PRO A 98 -3.47 -27.28 -10.77
CA PRO A 98 -4.67 -26.50 -10.43
C PRO A 98 -4.97 -26.53 -8.92
N LEU A 99 -5.79 -25.58 -8.47
CA LEU A 99 -6.25 -25.55 -7.07
C LEU A 99 -7.17 -26.75 -6.76
N ARG A 100 -7.29 -27.03 -5.46
CA ARG A 100 -8.21 -28.03 -4.91
C ARG A 100 -9.57 -27.39 -4.63
N SER A 101 -10.63 -28.20 -4.65
CA SER A 101 -11.99 -27.75 -4.31
C SER A 101 -12.14 -27.32 -2.84
N HIS A 102 -11.33 -27.91 -1.95
CA HIS A 102 -11.34 -27.68 -0.50
C HIS A 102 -9.91 -27.79 0.07
N GLY A 103 -9.68 -27.14 1.21
CA GLY A 103 -8.42 -27.12 1.94
C GLY A 103 -7.39 -26.13 1.39
N PRO A 104 -6.38 -25.76 2.19
CA PRO A 104 -5.38 -24.78 1.78
C PRO A 104 -4.56 -25.22 0.55
N PRO A 105 -4.20 -24.29 -0.35
CA PRO A 105 -3.37 -24.58 -1.52
C PRO A 105 -2.03 -25.20 -1.12
N LYS A 106 -1.68 -26.34 -1.71
CA LYS A 106 -0.44 -27.05 -1.39
C LYS A 106 0.79 -26.27 -1.86
N PRO A 107 1.92 -26.30 -1.12
CA PRO A 107 3.15 -25.62 -1.52
C PRO A 107 3.71 -26.13 -2.85
N TYR A 108 4.39 -25.24 -3.60
CA TYR A 108 5.12 -25.58 -4.80
C TYR A 108 6.46 -24.81 -4.88
N PRO A 109 7.58 -25.46 -5.29
CA PRO A 109 7.73 -26.87 -5.66
C PRO A 109 7.50 -27.86 -4.52
N THR A 110 7.41 -29.16 -4.80
CA THR A 110 7.19 -30.20 -3.76
C THR A 110 8.37 -30.41 -2.82
N HIS A 111 9.53 -29.83 -3.14
CA HIS A 111 10.76 -29.88 -2.35
C HIS A 111 11.27 -28.46 -2.11
N GLN A 112 11.89 -28.24 -0.95
CA GLN A 112 12.41 -26.94 -0.54
C GLN A 112 13.56 -26.47 -1.46
N ILE A 113 13.51 -25.21 -1.89
CA ILE A 113 14.54 -24.55 -2.69
C ILE A 113 14.97 -23.27 -1.97
N ASP A 114 16.08 -23.34 -1.21
CA ASP A 114 16.73 -22.14 -0.67
C ASP A 114 17.43 -21.36 -1.80
N LYS A 115 17.34 -20.02 -1.76
CA LYS A 115 18.05 -19.11 -2.67
C LYS A 115 18.59 -17.90 -1.90
N TRP A 116 19.74 -18.09 -1.26
CA TRP A 116 20.46 -17.02 -0.59
C TRP A 116 21.21 -16.09 -1.58
N SER A 117 20.48 -15.35 -2.42
CA SER A 117 21.05 -14.39 -3.40
C SER A 117 20.27 -13.08 -3.49
N GLN A 118 20.88 -12.02 -4.06
CA GLN A 118 20.35 -10.65 -4.10
C GLN A 118 19.02 -10.47 -4.86
N GLY A 119 18.53 -11.50 -5.58
CA GLY A 119 17.25 -11.46 -6.28
C GLY A 119 16.06 -12.03 -5.49
N TYR A 120 16.30 -12.55 -4.28
CA TYR A 120 15.35 -13.34 -3.51
C TYR A 120 15.36 -12.94 -2.03
N VAL A 121 14.25 -13.20 -1.34
CA VAL A 121 14.14 -12.98 0.12
C VAL A 121 15.16 -13.85 0.85
N ARG A 122 15.94 -13.24 1.76
CA ARG A 122 16.81 -13.99 2.68
C ARG A 122 15.95 -14.72 3.72
N MET A 123 15.56 -15.96 3.43
CA MET A 123 14.67 -16.74 4.30
C MET A 123 15.31 -17.03 5.67
N PRO A 124 14.57 -16.88 6.80
CA PRO A 124 15.14 -17.04 8.13
C PRO A 124 15.63 -18.46 8.40
N HIS A 125 15.02 -19.45 7.74
CA HIS A 125 15.33 -20.88 7.81
C HIS A 125 16.49 -21.34 6.89
N SER A 126 17.11 -20.44 6.12
CA SER A 126 18.22 -20.80 5.23
C SER A 126 19.43 -21.33 6.02
N ALA A 127 20.15 -22.31 5.46
CA ALA A 127 21.43 -22.76 6.01
C ALA A 127 22.46 -21.61 6.11
N HIS A 128 22.33 -20.61 5.24
CA HIS A 128 23.17 -19.41 5.16
C HIS A 128 22.73 -18.30 6.14
N SER A 129 21.61 -18.48 6.84
CA SER A 129 21.15 -17.62 7.93
C SER A 129 22.01 -17.86 9.18
N LEU A 130 23.25 -17.34 9.15
CA LEU A 130 24.24 -17.52 10.21
C LEU A 130 24.27 -16.32 11.17
N TYR A 131 24.47 -16.60 12.46
CA TYR A 131 24.62 -15.60 13.52
C TYR A 131 25.99 -15.74 14.22
N PRO A 132 26.74 -14.64 14.43
CA PRO A 132 28.02 -14.70 15.13
C PRO A 132 27.82 -14.85 16.64
N ILE A 133 28.55 -15.78 17.26
CA ILE A 133 28.60 -15.99 18.71
C ILE A 133 30.06 -15.87 19.16
N GLU A 134 30.30 -15.06 20.18
CA GLU A 134 31.61 -14.90 20.80
C GLU A 134 31.78 -15.96 21.90
N GLN A 135 32.78 -16.83 21.77
CA GLN A 135 33.06 -17.86 22.77
C GLN A 135 33.87 -17.29 23.95
N ARG A 136 33.79 -17.96 25.10
CA ARG A 136 34.64 -17.66 26.30
C ARG A 136 36.15 -17.75 26.04
N SER A 137 36.55 -18.36 24.93
CA SER A 137 37.91 -18.47 24.39
C SER A 137 38.34 -17.28 23.52
N GLY A 138 37.45 -16.31 23.27
CA GLY A 138 37.69 -15.19 22.35
C GLY A 138 37.55 -15.52 20.86
N SER A 139 37.29 -16.79 20.49
CA SER A 139 37.02 -17.16 19.10
C SER A 139 35.59 -16.78 18.70
N ARG A 140 35.45 -16.22 17.49
CA ARG A 140 34.15 -15.97 16.85
C ARG A 140 33.75 -17.19 16.03
N ASN A 141 32.71 -17.90 16.48
CA ASN A 141 32.10 -18.98 15.72
C ASN A 141 30.71 -18.55 15.22
N CYS A 142 30.33 -19.00 14.04
CA CYS A 142 28.99 -18.77 13.50
C CYS A 142 28.09 -19.96 13.81
N ARG A 143 26.89 -19.70 14.34
CA ARG A 143 25.83 -20.70 14.53
C ARG A 143 24.74 -20.50 13.47
N ASN A 144 24.03 -21.57 13.10
CA ASN A 144 22.79 -21.41 12.34
C ASN A 144 21.73 -20.69 13.18
N ARG A 145 21.14 -19.62 12.63
CA ARG A 145 20.19 -18.76 13.33
C ARG A 145 18.78 -19.35 13.39
N TRP A 146 18.42 -20.27 12.49
CA TRP A 146 17.16 -20.98 12.56
C TRP A 146 17.10 -21.93 13.76
N GLU A 147 18.19 -22.65 14.05
CA GLU A 147 18.31 -23.40 15.31
C GLU A 147 18.07 -22.51 16.53
N MET A 148 18.65 -21.31 16.56
CA MET A 148 18.48 -20.36 17.66
C MET A 148 17.03 -19.85 17.76
N ILE A 149 16.37 -19.61 16.63
CA ILE A 149 14.94 -19.25 16.57
C ILE A 149 14.08 -20.41 17.11
N GLN A 150 14.35 -21.65 16.70
CA GLN A 150 13.66 -22.84 17.20
C GLN A 150 13.89 -23.05 18.70
N GLU A 151 15.12 -22.95 19.19
CA GLU A 151 15.45 -23.07 20.62
C GLU A 151 14.89 -21.96 21.51
N ALA A 152 14.54 -20.82 20.93
CA ALA A 152 13.91 -19.71 21.62
C ALA A 152 12.38 -19.84 21.64
N LEU A 153 11.77 -20.07 20.47
CA LEU A 153 10.32 -20.14 20.30
C LEU A 153 9.70 -21.46 20.79
N LEU A 154 10.47 -22.56 20.88
CA LEU A 154 9.99 -23.82 21.48
C LEU A 154 10.11 -23.84 23.03
N ARG A 155 10.40 -22.69 23.66
CA ARG A 155 10.26 -22.50 25.11
C ARG A 155 8.80 -22.17 25.43
N ASN A 156 8.40 -22.38 26.67
CA ASN A 156 7.11 -21.88 27.13
C ASN A 156 7.21 -20.35 27.28
N ILE A 157 6.43 -19.60 26.49
CA ILE A 157 6.39 -18.13 26.51
C ILE A 157 5.04 -17.73 27.10
N LEU A 158 5.05 -17.35 28.37
CA LEU A 158 3.86 -17.03 29.17
C LEU A 158 3.69 -15.52 29.47
N SER A 159 4.57 -14.66 28.97
CA SER A 159 4.45 -13.21 29.15
C SER A 159 5.13 -12.41 28.03
N SER A 160 4.82 -11.10 27.97
CA SER A 160 5.43 -10.18 27.00
C SER A 160 6.93 -9.99 27.20
N GLN A 161 7.44 -10.13 28.44
CA GLN A 161 8.87 -10.13 28.75
C GLN A 161 9.55 -11.41 28.28
N GLN A 162 8.93 -12.58 28.45
CA GLN A 162 9.46 -13.85 27.91
C GLN A 162 9.46 -13.86 26.37
N LEU A 163 8.53 -13.15 25.75
CA LEU A 163 8.49 -12.94 24.29
C LEU A 163 9.61 -12.00 23.83
N GLU A 164 9.88 -10.91 24.55
CA GLU A 164 11.05 -10.06 24.33
C GLU A 164 12.36 -10.87 24.45
N GLU A 165 12.56 -11.59 25.57
CA GLU A 165 13.75 -12.42 25.79
C GLU A 165 13.97 -13.42 24.64
N ALA A 166 12.89 -14.09 24.20
CA ALA A 166 12.94 -15.00 23.08
C ALA A 166 13.38 -14.30 21.79
N ILE A 167 12.76 -13.16 21.43
CA ILE A 167 13.07 -12.40 20.20
C ILE A 167 14.50 -11.84 20.23
N LEU A 168 14.96 -11.35 21.39
CA LEU A 168 16.31 -10.80 21.56
C LEU A 168 17.39 -11.88 21.55
N SER A 169 17.09 -13.11 21.96
CA SER A 169 18.08 -14.21 21.99
C SER A 169 18.73 -14.53 20.63
N TYR A 170 18.02 -14.29 19.52
CA TYR A 170 18.52 -14.39 18.13
C TYR A 170 18.61 -13.03 17.41
N ASN A 171 18.54 -11.93 18.17
CA ASN A 171 18.73 -10.55 17.72
C ASN A 171 19.69 -9.76 18.65
N GLN A 172 20.62 -10.44 19.32
CA GLN A 172 21.42 -9.90 20.45
C GLN A 172 22.15 -8.58 20.16
N ILE A 173 22.57 -8.32 18.92
CA ILE A 173 23.15 -7.03 18.45
C ILE A 173 22.20 -5.83 18.69
N TYR A 174 20.90 -6.09 18.81
CA TYR A 174 19.83 -5.12 19.04
C TYR A 174 19.28 -5.15 20.47
N ALA A 175 19.74 -6.05 21.35
CA ALA A 175 19.23 -6.21 22.73
C ALA A 175 19.54 -5.04 23.68
N GLN A 176 20.22 -4.00 23.19
CA GLN A 176 20.48 -2.73 23.90
C GLN A 176 19.96 -1.53 23.08
N ARG A 177 19.04 -1.77 22.13
CA ARG A 177 18.57 -0.78 21.13
C ARG A 177 17.11 -0.94 20.73
N TRP A 178 16.57 -2.16 20.76
CA TRP A 178 15.14 -2.39 20.63
C TRP A 178 14.44 -2.12 21.95
N ASN A 179 13.17 -1.73 21.84
CA ASN A 179 12.27 -1.43 22.94
C ASN A 179 10.97 -2.19 22.66
N PHE A 180 10.38 -2.76 23.70
CA PHE A 180 9.13 -3.51 23.62
C PHE A 180 8.00 -2.85 24.44
N ALA A 181 8.17 -1.59 24.88
CA ALA A 181 7.20 -0.85 25.69
C ALA A 181 5.75 -0.88 25.17
N ALA A 182 5.53 -0.82 23.85
CA ALA A 182 4.18 -0.89 23.28
C ALA A 182 3.57 -2.30 23.42
N LEU A 183 4.40 -3.34 23.31
CA LEU A 183 4.01 -4.73 23.53
C LEU A 183 3.73 -4.99 25.02
N HIS A 184 4.54 -4.45 25.93
CA HIS A 184 4.32 -4.61 27.37
C HIS A 184 3.06 -3.89 27.83
N HIS A 185 2.91 -2.61 27.50
CA HIS A 185 1.74 -1.80 27.82
C HIS A 185 0.43 -2.42 27.30
N PHE A 186 0.44 -3.01 26.10
CA PHE A 186 -0.71 -3.74 25.57
C PHE A 186 -1.14 -4.92 26.46
N PHE A 187 -0.18 -5.70 26.96
CA PHE A 187 -0.42 -6.87 27.83
C PHE A 187 -0.43 -6.55 29.34
N SER A 188 -0.41 -5.28 29.74
CA SER A 188 -0.50 -4.87 31.16
C SER A 188 -1.61 -3.86 31.44
N GLU A 189 -1.91 -2.95 30.51
CA GLU A 189 -2.90 -1.88 30.69
C GLU A 189 -4.08 -1.92 29.70
N VAL A 190 -3.99 -2.68 28.59
CA VAL A 190 -5.01 -2.67 27.52
C VAL A 190 -5.82 -3.96 27.44
N MET A 191 -5.19 -5.11 27.59
CA MET A 191 -5.85 -6.41 27.76
C MET A 191 -6.03 -6.71 29.24
N ASP A 192 -7.10 -7.42 29.60
CA ASP A 192 -7.23 -7.92 30.97
C ASP A 192 -6.32 -9.15 31.22
N SER A 193 -6.27 -9.60 32.48
CA SER A 193 -5.42 -10.72 32.92
C SER A 193 -5.86 -12.08 32.40
N GLU A 194 -7.15 -12.29 32.18
CA GLU A 194 -7.70 -13.56 31.67
C GLU A 194 -7.47 -13.63 30.16
N GLU A 195 -7.77 -12.57 29.42
CA GLU A 195 -7.41 -12.41 28.01
C GLU A 195 -5.90 -12.58 27.77
N THR A 196 -5.07 -11.92 28.57
CA THR A 196 -3.60 -12.03 28.47
C THR A 196 -3.14 -13.47 28.70
N THR A 197 -3.74 -14.18 29.65
CA THR A 197 -3.45 -15.60 29.89
C THR A 197 -3.87 -16.46 28.70
N ILE A 198 -5.11 -16.29 28.19
CA ILE A 198 -5.63 -16.99 27.00
C ILE A 198 -4.74 -16.72 25.78
N PHE A 199 -4.26 -15.50 25.59
CA PHE A 199 -3.34 -15.15 24.52
C PHE A 199 -2.04 -15.97 24.61
N PHE A 200 -1.37 -15.99 25.77
CA PHE A 200 -0.09 -16.68 25.90
C PHE A 200 -0.21 -18.21 25.98
N GLU A 201 -1.31 -18.76 26.52
CA GLU A 201 -1.51 -20.21 26.60
C GLU A 201 -2.10 -20.81 25.30
N THR A 202 -2.95 -20.07 24.57
CA THR A 202 -3.69 -20.61 23.41
C THR A 202 -3.26 -20.01 22.07
N LEU A 203 -3.06 -18.69 21.96
CA LEU A 203 -2.76 -18.05 20.67
C LEU A 203 -1.25 -18.04 20.37
N MET A 204 -0.41 -17.68 21.34
CA MET A 204 1.04 -17.65 21.18
C MET A 204 1.62 -18.98 20.64
N PRO A 205 1.25 -20.18 21.15
CA PRO A 205 1.75 -21.44 20.61
C PRO A 205 1.30 -21.70 19.16
N LYS A 206 0.12 -21.23 18.77
CA LYS A 206 -0.38 -21.31 17.38
C LYS A 206 0.43 -20.41 16.44
N ILE A 207 0.74 -19.17 16.84
CA ILE A 207 1.60 -18.26 16.06
C ILE A 207 3.01 -18.84 15.95
N ILE A 208 3.57 -19.40 17.03
CA ILE A 208 4.86 -20.11 17.04
C ILE A 208 4.85 -21.27 16.04
N GLN A 209 3.85 -22.13 16.09
CA GLN A 209 3.71 -23.26 15.16
C GLN A 209 3.66 -22.78 13.70
N LEU A 210 2.81 -21.78 13.41
CA LEU A 210 2.66 -21.17 12.09
C LEU A 210 3.97 -20.56 11.57
N ALA A 211 4.78 -19.95 12.45
CA ALA A 211 6.11 -19.44 12.10
C ALA A 211 7.11 -20.56 11.82
N LEU A 212 7.18 -21.57 12.69
CA LEU A 212 8.15 -22.68 12.56
C LEU A 212 7.80 -23.66 11.44
N GLN A 213 6.55 -23.68 10.97
CA GLN A 213 6.11 -24.42 9.78
C GLN A 213 6.54 -23.78 8.44
N LEU A 214 7.13 -22.57 8.44
CA LEU A 214 7.53 -21.86 7.21
C LEU A 214 8.30 -22.71 6.16
N PRO A 215 9.34 -23.50 6.48
CA PRO A 215 10.03 -24.32 5.48
C PRO A 215 9.19 -25.46 4.87
N VAL A 216 8.05 -25.80 5.49
CA VAL A 216 7.08 -26.79 4.98
C VAL A 216 5.99 -26.10 4.18
N LEU A 217 5.47 -24.97 4.66
CA LEU A 217 4.42 -24.19 4.01
C LEU A 217 4.91 -23.41 2.78
N LEU A 218 6.19 -23.02 2.75
CA LEU A 218 6.79 -22.24 1.68
C LEU A 218 8.13 -22.84 1.25
N THR A 219 8.03 -23.77 0.31
CA THR A 219 9.15 -24.51 -0.30
C THR A 219 9.81 -23.75 -1.45
N GLY A 220 9.06 -22.93 -2.18
CA GLY A 220 9.59 -22.11 -3.28
C GLY A 220 10.27 -20.83 -2.81
N ALA A 221 11.37 -20.47 -3.48
CA ALA A 221 12.10 -19.24 -3.21
C ALA A 221 11.33 -17.99 -3.66
N VAL A 222 11.04 -17.09 -2.73
CA VAL A 222 10.32 -15.82 -3.00
C VAL A 222 11.28 -14.80 -3.66
N PRO A 223 10.99 -14.33 -4.90
CA PRO A 223 11.80 -13.29 -5.54
C PRO A 223 11.51 -11.90 -4.94
N LEU A 224 12.39 -10.95 -5.21
CA LEU A 224 12.18 -9.53 -4.89
C LEU A 224 11.64 -8.77 -6.10
N LEU A 225 10.60 -7.97 -5.89
CA LEU A 225 9.98 -7.09 -6.88
C LEU A 225 10.75 -5.76 -6.91
N LYS A 226 11.81 -5.72 -7.72
CA LYS A 226 12.79 -4.63 -7.80
C LYS A 226 12.32 -3.46 -8.66
N ARG A 227 12.90 -2.27 -8.42
CA ARG A 227 12.73 -1.09 -9.28
C ARG A 227 13.02 -1.42 -10.75
N HIS A 228 12.22 -0.82 -11.63
CA HIS A 228 12.26 -0.95 -13.09
C HIS A 228 11.99 -2.38 -13.61
N THR A 229 11.33 -3.22 -12.81
CA THR A 229 10.92 -4.58 -13.23
C THR A 229 9.41 -4.74 -13.23
N ASN A 230 8.89 -5.48 -14.22
CA ASN A 230 7.51 -5.93 -14.27
C ASN A 230 7.47 -7.41 -13.88
N GLY A 231 6.73 -7.76 -12.83
CA GLY A 231 6.62 -9.14 -12.38
C GLY A 231 5.65 -9.33 -11.22
N SER A 232 5.18 -10.56 -11.08
CA SER A 232 4.12 -10.94 -10.15
C SER A 232 4.47 -12.17 -9.31
N ILE A 233 3.99 -12.18 -8.07
CA ILE A 233 4.15 -13.27 -7.10
C ILE A 233 2.76 -13.68 -6.61
N SER A 234 2.42 -14.97 -6.73
CA SER A 234 1.21 -15.54 -6.13
C SER A 234 1.55 -16.50 -4.99
N LEU A 235 0.92 -16.26 -3.84
CA LEU A 235 1.10 -16.96 -2.56
C LEU A 235 -0.26 -17.43 -2.06
N SER A 236 -0.33 -18.55 -1.34
CA SER A 236 -1.55 -18.86 -0.57
C SER A 236 -1.65 -17.95 0.67
N GLN A 237 -2.88 -17.68 1.13
CA GLN A 237 -3.09 -16.91 2.36
C GLN A 237 -2.37 -17.56 3.56
N LEU A 238 -2.30 -18.90 3.62
CA LEU A 238 -1.57 -19.64 4.64
C LEU A 238 -0.04 -19.44 4.57
N GLN A 239 0.53 -19.29 3.37
CA GLN A 239 1.95 -18.92 3.20
C GLN A 239 2.22 -17.50 3.70
N VAL A 240 1.32 -16.56 3.40
CA VAL A 240 1.38 -15.18 3.89
C VAL A 240 1.30 -15.15 5.42
N ALA A 241 0.36 -15.89 6.02
CA ALA A 241 0.23 -16.02 7.47
C ALA A 241 1.52 -16.55 8.13
N SER A 242 2.18 -17.56 7.54
CA SER A 242 3.46 -18.09 8.03
C SER A 242 4.61 -17.08 7.91
N LEU A 243 4.67 -16.32 6.82
CA LEU A 243 5.64 -15.24 6.64
C LEU A 243 5.41 -14.08 7.63
N LEU A 244 4.15 -13.71 7.91
CA LEU A 244 3.81 -12.66 8.87
C LEU A 244 4.04 -13.10 10.32
N ALA A 245 3.84 -14.37 10.66
CA ALA A 245 4.26 -14.92 11.96
C ALA A 245 5.79 -14.82 12.14
N ASN A 246 6.57 -15.06 11.06
CA ASN A 246 8.01 -14.84 11.05
C ASN A 246 8.41 -13.35 11.14
N ALA A 247 7.57 -12.43 10.66
CA ALA A 247 7.74 -10.98 10.79
C ALA A 247 7.45 -10.49 12.22
N PHE A 248 6.39 -11.03 12.85
CA PHE A 248 6.03 -10.79 14.24
C PHE A 248 7.17 -11.18 15.20
N PHE A 249 7.73 -12.38 15.06
CA PHE A 249 8.92 -12.81 15.82
C PHE A 249 10.24 -12.18 15.36
N CYS A 250 10.22 -11.16 14.49
CA CYS A 250 11.40 -10.42 14.04
C CYS A 250 12.52 -11.30 13.47
N THR A 251 12.16 -12.38 12.78
CA THR A 251 13.10 -13.41 12.34
C THR A 251 13.85 -13.05 11.07
N PHE A 252 13.34 -12.17 10.19
CA PHE A 252 13.94 -11.98 8.87
C PHE A 252 15.36 -11.39 8.96
N PRO A 253 16.40 -12.11 8.50
CA PRO A 253 17.79 -11.64 8.54
C PRO A 253 18.00 -10.45 7.59
N ARG A 254 19.01 -9.63 7.87
CA ARG A 254 19.40 -8.42 7.10
C ARG A 254 18.38 -7.26 7.07
N ARG A 255 17.13 -7.45 7.50
CA ARG A 255 16.05 -6.44 7.47
C ARG A 255 16.01 -5.45 8.66
N ASN A 256 17.05 -5.46 9.51
CA ASN A 256 17.09 -4.74 10.80
C ASN A 256 18.10 -3.58 10.83
N SER A 257 18.79 -3.29 9.71
CA SER A 257 19.78 -2.22 9.64
C SER A 257 19.17 -0.92 9.15
N SER A 258 19.46 0.19 9.85
CA SER A 258 19.17 1.55 9.39
C SER A 258 20.29 2.16 8.54
N ASN A 259 21.33 1.38 8.19
CA ASN A 259 22.43 1.84 7.34
C ASN A 259 21.96 1.96 5.86
N PRO A 260 22.07 3.14 5.22
CA PRO A 260 21.72 3.33 3.81
C PRO A 260 22.51 2.46 2.81
N GLN A 261 23.65 1.88 3.22
CA GLN A 261 24.42 0.93 2.40
C GLN A 261 24.15 -0.55 2.74
N SER A 262 23.07 -0.85 3.47
CA SER A 262 22.63 -2.23 3.70
C SER A 262 21.87 -2.80 2.49
N GLU A 263 21.92 -4.13 2.31
CA GLU A 263 21.31 -4.86 1.17
C GLU A 263 19.82 -4.53 0.94
N TYR A 264 19.10 -4.16 1.99
CA TYR A 264 17.66 -3.89 1.98
C TYR A 264 17.33 -2.42 2.33
N ALA A 265 18.28 -1.48 2.17
CA ALA A 265 18.07 -0.07 2.48
C ALA A 265 16.95 0.58 1.65
N THR A 266 16.69 0.07 0.44
CA THR A 266 15.61 0.49 -0.47
C THR A 266 14.28 -0.24 -0.23
N TYR A 267 14.15 -1.07 0.81
CA TYR A 267 12.94 -1.86 1.10
C TYR A 267 12.28 -1.40 2.40
N PRO A 268 10.95 -1.54 2.55
CA PRO A 268 10.27 -1.30 3.82
C PRO A 268 10.81 -2.19 4.97
N TYR A 269 10.56 -1.78 6.21
CA TYR A 269 10.81 -2.63 7.38
C TYR A 269 9.71 -3.69 7.46
N ILE A 270 10.08 -4.97 7.64
CA ILE A 270 9.13 -6.08 7.78
C ILE A 270 9.02 -6.61 9.22
N ASN A 271 10.10 -6.57 10.00
CA ASN A 271 10.11 -7.12 11.36
C ASN A 271 9.38 -6.18 12.34
N PHE A 272 8.54 -6.74 13.21
CA PHE A 272 7.57 -5.97 14.02
C PHE A 272 8.20 -5.22 15.21
N ASN A 273 9.52 -5.31 15.42
CA ASN A 273 10.25 -4.64 16.50
C ASN A 273 10.06 -3.10 16.53
N ARG A 274 9.62 -2.49 15.42
CA ARG A 274 9.28 -1.06 15.36
C ARG A 274 7.87 -0.77 15.90
N LEU A 275 6.93 -1.70 15.73
CA LEU A 275 5.59 -1.61 16.32
C LEU A 275 5.65 -1.82 17.83
N PHE A 276 6.41 -2.81 18.30
CA PHE A 276 6.64 -3.07 19.73
C PHE A 276 7.34 -1.91 20.47
N ALA A 277 8.07 -1.06 19.73
CA ALA A 277 8.72 0.14 20.24
C ALA A 277 7.85 1.42 20.17
N ALA A 278 6.67 1.37 19.56
CA ALA A 278 5.89 2.55 19.18
C ALA A 278 4.96 3.09 20.30
N TYR A 279 5.48 3.16 21.53
CA TYR A 279 4.78 3.72 22.69
C TYR A 279 5.68 4.70 23.46
N ASN A 280 5.09 5.79 23.95
CA ASN A 280 5.70 6.73 24.89
C ASN A 280 4.58 7.29 25.78
N GLU A 281 4.74 7.14 27.10
CA GLU A 281 3.81 7.59 28.15
C GLU A 281 3.50 9.09 28.04
N GLU A 282 4.49 9.93 27.71
CA GLU A 282 4.33 11.38 27.50
C GLU A 282 3.40 11.72 26.31
N LYS A 283 3.03 10.72 25.49
CA LYS A 283 2.31 10.89 24.22
C LYS A 283 1.20 9.85 24.04
N HIS A 284 0.54 9.45 25.13
CA HIS A 284 -0.54 8.46 25.16
C HIS A 284 -1.51 8.55 23.96
N ASN A 285 -2.11 9.72 23.73
CA ASN A 285 -3.10 9.96 22.68
C ASN A 285 -2.58 9.77 21.23
N GLN A 286 -1.26 9.67 21.03
CA GLN A 286 -0.65 9.32 19.73
C GLN A 286 -0.41 7.81 19.60
N CYS A 287 -0.35 7.10 20.73
CA CYS A 287 -0.01 5.69 20.84
C CYS A 287 -1.23 4.78 21.02
N GLU A 288 -2.41 5.29 21.40
CA GLU A 288 -3.68 4.53 21.42
C GLU A 288 -3.92 3.78 20.10
N SER A 289 -3.71 4.45 18.96
CA SER A 289 -3.82 3.82 17.63
C SER A 289 -2.92 2.59 17.44
N VAL A 290 -1.78 2.50 18.14
CA VAL A 290 -0.86 1.35 18.10
C VAL A 290 -1.44 0.15 18.83
N MET A 291 -2.17 0.37 19.92
CA MET A 291 -2.88 -0.70 20.65
C MET A 291 -4.01 -1.27 19.79
N GLU A 292 -4.75 -0.41 19.10
CA GLU A 292 -5.82 -0.81 18.18
C GLU A 292 -5.27 -1.53 16.93
N LYS A 293 -4.08 -1.14 16.44
CA LYS A 293 -3.31 -1.91 15.44
C LYS A 293 -2.89 -3.29 15.97
N LEU A 294 -2.48 -3.42 17.23
CA LEU A 294 -2.15 -4.70 17.85
C LEU A 294 -3.39 -5.62 17.95
N LYS A 295 -4.56 -5.11 18.37
CA LYS A 295 -5.84 -5.85 18.33
C LYS A 295 -6.13 -6.41 16.94
N CYS A 296 -6.02 -5.58 15.89
CA CYS A 296 -6.21 -6.01 14.50
C CYS A 296 -5.30 -7.18 14.10
N LEU A 297 -4.01 -7.09 14.45
CA LEU A 297 -2.99 -8.08 14.07
C LEU A 297 -3.14 -9.39 14.86
N PHE A 298 -3.45 -9.32 16.15
CA PHE A 298 -3.73 -10.50 16.96
C PHE A 298 -5.04 -11.18 16.57
N HIS A 299 -6.09 -10.42 16.23
CA HIS A 299 -7.32 -10.95 15.66
C HIS A 299 -7.09 -11.69 14.33
N TYR A 300 -6.27 -11.12 13.42
CA TYR A 300 -5.85 -11.81 12.19
C TYR A 300 -5.15 -13.14 12.48
N PHE A 301 -4.13 -13.14 13.36
CA PHE A 301 -3.44 -14.36 13.75
C PHE A 301 -4.38 -15.40 14.40
N ARG A 302 -5.34 -14.95 15.22
CA ARG A 302 -6.38 -15.79 15.81
C ARG A 302 -7.22 -16.47 14.73
N ARG A 303 -7.71 -15.72 13.75
CA ARG A 303 -8.52 -16.29 12.65
C ARG A 303 -7.75 -17.27 11.78
N VAL A 304 -6.57 -16.91 11.25
CA VAL A 304 -5.81 -17.79 10.34
C VAL A 304 -5.21 -19.03 11.01
N THR A 305 -5.11 -19.05 12.35
CA THR A 305 -4.69 -20.23 13.12
C THR A 305 -5.84 -21.05 13.71
N THR A 306 -7.05 -20.50 13.81
CA THR A 306 -8.27 -21.27 14.12
C THR A 306 -8.85 -21.94 12.86
N LYS A 307 -8.83 -21.26 11.70
CA LYS A 307 -9.18 -21.85 10.40
C LYS A 307 -8.14 -21.48 9.36
N ALA A 308 -7.45 -22.47 8.81
CA ALA A 308 -6.44 -22.27 7.78
C ALA A 308 -7.07 -21.63 6.52
N PRO A 309 -6.58 -20.48 6.04
CA PRO A 309 -7.22 -19.75 4.94
C PRO A 309 -6.89 -20.40 3.59
N GLU A 310 -7.94 -20.67 2.81
CA GLU A 310 -7.88 -21.47 1.57
C GLU A 310 -7.63 -20.66 0.28
N GLY A 311 -7.63 -19.33 0.34
CA GLY A 311 -7.46 -18.48 -0.83
C GLY A 311 -6.00 -18.21 -1.18
N VAL A 312 -5.82 -17.39 -2.22
CA VAL A 312 -4.50 -16.95 -2.69
C VAL A 312 -4.49 -15.44 -2.92
N ILE A 313 -3.34 -14.82 -2.70
CA ILE A 313 -3.09 -13.44 -3.11
C ILE A 313 -2.20 -13.42 -4.35
N THR A 314 -2.21 -12.31 -5.08
CA THR A 314 -1.24 -12.00 -6.13
C THR A 314 -0.77 -10.57 -5.98
N ILE A 315 0.55 -10.39 -5.98
CA ILE A 315 1.25 -9.10 -5.91
C ILE A 315 1.89 -8.87 -7.27
N GLU A 316 1.55 -7.79 -7.97
CA GLU A 316 2.14 -7.37 -9.24
C GLU A 316 2.88 -6.04 -9.04
N ARG A 317 4.17 -5.99 -9.37
CA ARG A 317 4.87 -4.72 -9.60
C ARG A 317 4.75 -4.36 -11.07
N ARG A 318 4.24 -3.17 -11.34
CA ARG A 318 4.09 -2.61 -12.68
C ARG A 318 5.04 -1.43 -12.85
N TYR A 319 5.75 -1.40 -13.97
CA TYR A 319 6.68 -0.34 -14.37
C TYR A 319 6.46 0.02 -15.84
N ILE A 320 6.29 1.31 -16.11
CA ILE A 320 6.25 1.84 -17.48
C ILE A 320 7.43 2.82 -17.65
N PRO A 321 8.33 2.63 -18.63
CA PRO A 321 9.39 3.60 -18.92
C PRO A 321 8.81 4.98 -19.24
N LEU A 322 9.50 6.05 -18.83
CA LEU A 322 8.99 7.42 -18.92
C LEU A 322 8.68 7.84 -20.37
N GLU A 323 9.47 7.35 -21.33
CA GLU A 323 9.28 7.52 -22.77
C GLU A 323 8.04 6.80 -23.34
N SER A 324 7.49 5.85 -22.57
CA SER A 324 6.27 5.08 -22.87
C SER A 324 5.04 5.57 -22.08
N CYS A 325 5.20 6.57 -21.20
CA CYS A 325 4.08 7.23 -20.54
C CYS A 325 3.30 8.14 -21.52
N PRO A 326 2.02 8.47 -21.22
CA PRO A 326 1.20 9.27 -22.12
C PRO A 326 1.78 10.66 -22.40
N LYS A 327 1.72 11.09 -23.66
CA LYS A 327 2.07 12.47 -24.04
C LYS A 327 0.86 13.34 -23.79
N TRP A 328 0.71 13.80 -22.54
CA TRP A 328 -0.48 14.50 -22.01
C TRP A 328 -0.99 15.66 -22.87
N ASN A 329 -0.09 16.36 -23.58
CA ASN A 329 -0.44 17.44 -24.52
C ASN A 329 -0.99 16.98 -25.88
N LEU A 330 -1.11 15.66 -26.11
CA LEU A 330 -1.58 15.01 -27.33
C LEU A 330 -2.71 14.00 -27.06
N GLN A 331 -3.32 14.03 -25.86
CA GLN A 331 -4.40 13.12 -25.46
C GLN A 331 -5.77 13.72 -25.82
N ASP A 332 -6.42 13.14 -26.83
CA ASP A 332 -7.74 13.53 -27.37
C ASP A 332 -8.93 12.93 -26.60
N GLN A 333 -8.64 12.14 -25.56
CA GLN A 333 -9.63 11.60 -24.63
C GLN A 333 -10.36 12.73 -23.90
N LYS A 334 -11.55 12.44 -23.38
CA LYS A 334 -12.38 13.34 -22.57
C LYS A 334 -12.48 12.81 -21.15
N LEU A 335 -13.01 13.62 -20.22
CA LEU A 335 -13.20 13.18 -18.84
C LEU A 335 -14.09 11.92 -18.78
N PRO A 336 -13.73 10.90 -17.97
CA PRO A 336 -14.51 9.66 -17.88
C PRO A 336 -15.78 9.85 -17.03
N PRO A 337 -16.70 8.87 -17.02
CA PRO A 337 -17.76 8.77 -16.02
C PRO A 337 -17.25 8.97 -14.59
N LEU A 338 -17.83 9.93 -13.86
CA LEU A 338 -17.52 10.23 -12.46
C LEU A 338 -18.75 10.05 -11.58
N HIS A 339 -18.58 9.33 -10.47
CA HIS A 339 -19.44 9.40 -9.30
C HIS A 339 -18.63 10.05 -8.17
N VAL A 340 -19.14 11.10 -7.52
CA VAL A 340 -18.47 11.76 -6.40
C VAL A 340 -19.39 11.85 -5.19
N THR A 341 -18.90 11.42 -4.03
CA THR A 341 -19.69 11.30 -2.80
C THR A 341 -18.90 11.78 -1.58
N SER A 342 -19.61 12.34 -0.59
CA SER A 342 -19.04 12.71 0.71
C SER A 342 -19.23 11.65 1.80
N LYS A 343 -19.94 10.55 1.52
CA LYS A 343 -20.09 9.39 2.42
C LYS A 343 -19.49 8.13 1.80
N GLY A 344 -19.28 7.12 2.63
CA GLY A 344 -18.66 5.84 2.25
C GLY A 344 -17.14 5.87 2.26
N THR A 345 -16.55 4.71 1.99
CA THR A 345 -15.10 4.45 2.01
C THR A 345 -14.65 3.67 0.77
N ILE A 346 -13.34 3.61 0.56
CA ILE A 346 -12.76 2.92 -0.60
C ILE A 346 -12.88 1.39 -0.44
N GLU A 347 -12.84 0.87 0.79
CA GLU A 347 -12.95 -0.58 1.05
C GLU A 347 -14.38 -1.12 0.84
N ILE A 348 -15.41 -0.34 1.21
CA ILE A 348 -16.80 -0.81 1.34
C ILE A 348 -17.59 -0.50 0.06
N GLU A 349 -17.92 0.75 -0.20
CA GLU A 349 -18.68 1.16 -1.40
C GLU A 349 -17.86 0.97 -2.69
N GLY A 350 -16.53 0.93 -2.56
CA GLY A 350 -15.59 0.53 -3.61
C GLY A 350 -15.52 -0.98 -3.89
N ALA A 351 -16.44 -1.82 -3.39
CA ALA A 351 -16.45 -3.26 -3.64
C ALA A 351 -16.43 -3.63 -5.14
N GLY A 352 -15.56 -4.56 -5.51
CA GLY A 352 -15.35 -5.02 -6.89
C GLY A 352 -14.70 -4.00 -7.84
N LEU A 353 -14.29 -2.83 -7.32
CA LEU A 353 -13.58 -1.79 -8.07
C LEU A 353 -12.06 -1.88 -7.86
N LEU A 354 -11.28 -1.15 -8.66
CA LEU A 354 -9.85 -0.97 -8.39
C LEU A 354 -9.68 0.06 -7.26
N GLN A 355 -9.40 -0.43 -6.06
CA GLN A 355 -9.34 0.37 -4.83
C GLN A 355 -7.95 1.02 -4.67
N VAL A 356 -7.88 2.34 -4.52
CA VAL A 356 -6.61 3.07 -4.43
C VAL A 356 -6.12 3.13 -2.98
N ASP A 357 -4.88 2.70 -2.78
CA ASP A 357 -4.09 2.89 -1.57
C ASP A 357 -3.20 4.14 -1.74
N PHE A 358 -3.33 5.10 -0.82
CA PHE A 358 -2.65 6.40 -0.84
C PHE A 358 -1.22 6.29 -0.29
N ALA A 359 -0.47 5.37 -0.89
CA ALA A 359 0.71 4.75 -0.30
C ALA A 359 1.89 5.71 -0.04
N ASN A 360 2.80 5.26 0.80
CA ASN A 360 4.18 5.70 0.77
C ASN A 360 4.94 4.95 -0.35
N LYS A 361 5.99 5.56 -0.93
CA LYS A 361 6.85 4.84 -1.88
C LYS A 361 7.49 3.60 -1.24
N TYR A 362 7.70 3.61 0.08
CA TYR A 362 7.94 2.42 0.89
C TYR A 362 6.59 1.84 1.32
N VAL A 363 5.96 1.07 0.44
CA VAL A 363 4.61 0.50 0.59
C VAL A 363 4.40 -0.12 1.99
N GLY A 364 3.27 0.21 2.61
CA GLY A 364 2.94 -0.05 4.02
C GLY A 364 3.33 1.09 4.97
N GLY A 365 3.97 2.14 4.47
CA GLY A 365 4.19 3.42 5.16
C GLY A 365 4.71 3.31 6.59
N GLY A 366 3.96 3.86 7.53
CA GLY A 366 4.26 3.88 8.96
C GLY A 366 3.63 2.74 9.77
N VAL A 367 3.11 1.67 9.14
CA VAL A 367 2.21 0.69 9.81
C VAL A 367 2.87 -0.03 10.98
N LEU A 368 4.16 -0.33 10.89
CA LEU A 368 4.98 -0.83 11.99
C LEU A 368 5.47 0.32 12.88
N GLY A 369 4.54 1.14 13.36
CA GLY A 369 4.84 2.38 14.07
C GLY A 369 3.60 3.27 14.29
N LEU A 370 3.83 4.58 14.41
CA LEU A 370 2.78 5.58 14.69
C LEU A 370 1.89 5.90 13.49
N GLY A 371 2.22 5.47 12.27
CA GLY A 371 1.40 5.73 11.07
C GLY A 371 0.01 5.08 11.18
N CYS A 372 -1.05 5.85 10.96
CA CYS A 372 -2.43 5.39 11.09
C CYS A 372 -3.39 6.17 10.17
N VAL A 373 -2.92 6.52 8.97
CA VAL A 373 -3.76 7.10 7.92
C VAL A 373 -4.24 5.98 6.97
N GLN A 374 -4.80 6.33 5.81
CA GLN A 374 -5.52 5.39 4.94
C GLN A 374 -4.70 4.14 4.53
N GLU A 375 -3.41 4.29 4.24
CA GLU A 375 -2.49 3.17 3.96
C GLU A 375 -2.37 2.24 5.19
N GLU A 376 -1.94 2.75 6.35
CA GLU A 376 -1.68 1.90 7.51
C GLU A 376 -2.96 1.27 8.08
N ILE A 377 -4.09 1.99 8.06
CA ILE A 377 -5.40 1.44 8.42
C ILE A 377 -5.75 0.28 7.49
N ARG A 378 -5.60 0.44 6.17
CA ARG A 378 -5.92 -0.64 5.23
C ARG A 378 -5.00 -1.85 5.43
N PHE A 379 -3.73 -1.61 5.75
CA PHE A 379 -2.77 -2.68 6.04
C PHE A 379 -3.07 -3.45 7.32
N VAL A 380 -3.61 -2.85 8.39
CA VAL A 380 -3.96 -3.62 9.61
C VAL A 380 -5.33 -4.29 9.56
N ILE A 381 -6.30 -3.76 8.80
CA ILE A 381 -7.58 -4.46 8.61
C ILE A 381 -7.50 -5.57 7.54
N CYS A 382 -6.48 -5.52 6.68
CA CYS A 382 -6.13 -6.57 5.72
C CYS A 382 -4.63 -6.98 5.84
N PRO A 383 -4.16 -7.61 6.94
CA PRO A 383 -2.74 -7.84 7.22
C PRO A 383 -1.93 -8.56 6.15
N GLU A 384 -2.59 -9.30 5.27
CA GLU A 384 -1.97 -9.94 4.10
C GLU A 384 -1.22 -8.92 3.21
N LEU A 385 -1.66 -7.66 3.18
CA LEU A 385 -0.94 -6.57 2.49
C LEU A 385 0.47 -6.35 3.03
N MET A 386 0.72 -6.58 4.32
CA MET A 386 2.03 -6.37 4.93
C MET A 386 3.14 -7.26 4.33
N ILE A 387 2.80 -8.31 3.59
CA ILE A 387 3.81 -9.12 2.90
C ILE A 387 4.46 -8.40 1.70
N THR A 388 3.80 -7.39 1.15
CA THR A 388 4.40 -6.48 0.16
C THR A 388 5.68 -5.84 0.70
N MET A 389 5.70 -5.48 1.99
CA MET A 389 6.85 -4.93 2.72
C MET A 389 8.05 -5.88 2.71
N LEU A 390 7.84 -7.20 2.64
CA LEU A 390 8.91 -8.19 2.54
C LEU A 390 9.55 -8.23 1.14
N VAL A 391 8.74 -8.15 0.08
CA VAL A 391 9.17 -8.47 -1.30
C VAL A 391 9.42 -7.24 -2.18
N THR A 392 8.87 -6.08 -1.84
CA THR A 392 8.79 -4.92 -2.75
C THR A 392 9.85 -3.88 -2.40
N GLU A 393 10.64 -3.48 -3.40
CA GLU A 393 11.55 -2.32 -3.31
C GLU A 393 10.75 -1.00 -3.39
N GLU A 394 11.28 0.11 -2.91
CA GLU A 394 10.62 1.43 -3.01
C GLU A 394 10.10 1.70 -4.44
N LEU A 395 8.90 2.28 -4.56
CA LEU A 395 8.33 2.64 -5.85
C LEU A 395 9.04 3.86 -6.44
N ASP A 396 9.42 3.77 -7.71
CA ASP A 396 9.90 4.91 -8.51
C ASP A 396 8.74 5.68 -9.16
N ASP A 397 9.00 6.84 -9.74
CA ASP A 397 7.98 7.78 -10.23
C ASP A 397 7.01 7.22 -11.29
N THR A 398 7.42 6.19 -12.05
CA THR A 398 6.58 5.51 -13.05
C THR A 398 6.32 4.03 -12.72
N GLU A 399 6.21 3.72 -11.42
CA GLU A 399 5.87 2.40 -10.90
C GLU A 399 4.62 2.40 -10.00
N ALA A 400 3.92 1.27 -9.94
CA ALA A 400 2.83 0.99 -9.01
C ALA A 400 2.89 -0.46 -8.51
N LEU A 401 2.26 -0.73 -7.37
CA LEU A 401 2.07 -2.09 -6.86
C LEU A 401 0.57 -2.43 -6.83
N ILE A 402 0.19 -3.56 -7.41
CA ILE A 402 -1.19 -4.03 -7.45
C ILE A 402 -1.26 -5.31 -6.61
N VAL A 403 -2.22 -5.38 -5.69
CA VAL A 403 -2.44 -6.55 -4.84
C VAL A 403 -3.88 -7.02 -4.96
N SER A 404 -4.07 -8.27 -5.35
CA SER A 404 -5.37 -8.87 -5.62
C SER A 404 -5.56 -10.16 -4.84
N GLY A 405 -6.76 -10.40 -4.33
CA GLY A 405 -7.09 -11.61 -3.58
C GLY A 405 -7.01 -11.51 -2.07
N ILE A 406 -6.62 -10.35 -1.53
CA ILE A 406 -6.52 -10.09 -0.08
C ILE A 406 -7.88 -10.16 0.61
N GLU A 407 -7.85 -10.61 1.87
CA GLU A 407 -9.01 -10.67 2.77
C GLU A 407 -9.00 -9.54 3.80
N ARG A 408 -10.19 -8.99 4.09
CA ARG A 408 -10.42 -8.12 5.24
C ARG A 408 -10.76 -8.97 6.47
N TYR A 409 -10.05 -8.72 7.58
CA TYR A 409 -10.23 -9.47 8.83
C TYR A 409 -10.88 -8.64 9.93
N SER A 410 -10.72 -7.31 9.91
CA SER A 410 -11.19 -6.43 11.00
C SER A 410 -12.21 -5.39 10.56
N LYS A 411 -13.23 -5.17 11.40
CA LYS A 411 -14.02 -3.94 11.44
C LYS A 411 -13.21 -2.86 12.16
N TYR A 412 -13.47 -1.60 11.83
CA TYR A 412 -12.84 -0.46 12.49
C TYR A 412 -13.77 0.76 12.47
N GLU A 413 -13.50 1.75 13.32
CA GLU A 413 -14.06 3.10 13.26
C GLU A 413 -12.96 4.15 13.46
N GLY A 414 -13.26 5.42 13.18
CA GLY A 414 -12.32 6.53 13.34
C GLY A 414 -11.15 6.52 12.36
N TYR A 415 -10.16 7.39 12.61
CA TYR A 415 -9.03 7.64 11.71
C TYR A 415 -7.86 8.28 12.45
N SER A 416 -6.61 8.03 12.05
CA SER A 416 -5.42 8.59 12.71
C SER A 416 -5.40 8.22 14.20
N ASN A 417 -5.44 9.21 15.10
CA ASN A 417 -5.47 9.01 16.55
C ASN A 417 -6.84 8.56 17.10
N THR A 418 -7.92 8.61 16.30
CA THR A 418 -9.24 8.10 16.72
C THR A 418 -9.55 6.70 16.17
N PHE A 419 -8.61 6.09 15.44
CA PHE A 419 -8.76 4.73 14.91
C PHE A 419 -8.96 3.72 16.05
N LYS A 420 -10.03 2.92 15.95
CA LYS A 420 -10.34 1.80 16.86
C LYS A 420 -10.73 0.55 16.09
N TRP A 421 -10.33 -0.61 16.60
CA TRP A 421 -10.80 -1.92 16.16
C TRP A 421 -12.23 -2.18 16.67
N LYS A 422 -13.07 -2.84 15.86
CA LYS A 422 -14.52 -3.00 16.15
C LYS A 422 -15.04 -4.42 15.87
N GLY A 423 -14.25 -5.43 16.22
CA GLY A 423 -14.63 -6.84 16.03
C GLY A 423 -14.25 -7.45 14.68
N ASP A 424 -14.63 -8.71 14.49
CA ASP A 424 -14.37 -9.47 13.27
C ASP A 424 -15.11 -8.92 12.05
N PHE A 425 -14.45 -8.97 10.89
CA PHE A 425 -15.07 -8.80 9.58
C PHE A 425 -15.10 -10.14 8.85
N VAL A 426 -16.27 -10.76 8.79
CA VAL A 426 -16.52 -11.92 7.92
C VAL A 426 -16.54 -11.41 6.48
N ASP A 427 -15.46 -11.66 5.75
CA ASP A 427 -15.33 -11.24 4.36
C ASP A 427 -16.10 -12.20 3.44
N GLU A 428 -17.23 -11.73 2.94
CA GLU A 428 -18.10 -12.45 1.99
C GLU A 428 -17.73 -12.19 0.51
N THR A 429 -16.69 -11.41 0.22
CA THR A 429 -16.28 -11.11 -1.16
C THR A 429 -15.99 -12.41 -1.92
N PRO A 430 -16.64 -12.67 -3.07
CA PRO A 430 -16.50 -13.91 -3.81
C PRO A 430 -15.06 -14.12 -4.30
N ARG A 431 -14.73 -15.35 -4.66
CA ARG A 431 -13.42 -15.71 -5.23
C ARG A 431 -13.52 -15.93 -6.73
N ASP A 432 -12.46 -15.55 -7.43
CA ASP A 432 -12.28 -15.82 -8.85
C ASP A 432 -11.85 -17.28 -9.13
N ASN A 433 -11.78 -17.63 -10.41
CA ASN A 433 -11.35 -18.95 -10.89
C ASN A 433 -9.90 -19.34 -10.51
N SER A 434 -9.13 -18.43 -9.89
CA SER A 434 -7.78 -18.66 -9.38
C SER A 434 -7.71 -18.64 -7.84
N GLY A 435 -8.84 -18.59 -7.13
CA GLY A 435 -8.91 -18.59 -5.67
C GLY A 435 -8.59 -17.25 -5.01
N ARG A 436 -8.46 -16.16 -5.77
CA ARG A 436 -8.31 -14.79 -5.25
C ARG A 436 -9.68 -14.26 -4.86
N ARG A 437 -9.85 -13.64 -3.69
CA ARG A 437 -11.01 -12.76 -3.45
C ARG A 437 -11.07 -11.65 -4.50
N MET A 438 -12.26 -11.24 -4.92
CA MET A 438 -12.48 -10.22 -5.94
C MET A 438 -12.30 -8.78 -5.41
N THR A 439 -11.24 -8.60 -4.62
CA THR A 439 -10.73 -7.33 -4.08
C THR A 439 -9.39 -7.04 -4.76
N SER A 440 -9.26 -5.86 -5.37
CA SER A 440 -8.04 -5.40 -6.04
C SER A 440 -7.64 -4.04 -5.52
N ILE A 441 -6.43 -3.94 -4.98
CA ILE A 441 -5.86 -2.71 -4.44
C ILE A 441 -4.69 -2.27 -5.33
N VAL A 442 -4.54 -0.95 -5.56
CA VAL A 442 -3.37 -0.36 -6.19
C VAL A 442 -2.72 0.68 -5.28
N ALA A 443 -1.48 0.43 -4.89
CA ALA A 443 -0.63 1.36 -4.14
C ALA A 443 0.08 2.30 -5.12
N ILE A 444 -0.21 3.60 -4.97
CA ILE A 444 0.46 4.68 -5.69
C ILE A 444 0.81 5.81 -4.72
N ASP A 445 2.10 6.13 -4.64
CA ASP A 445 2.61 7.19 -3.76
C ASP A 445 2.51 8.57 -4.41
N ALA A 446 2.05 9.57 -3.65
CA ALA A 446 2.05 10.98 -4.07
C ALA A 446 3.34 11.70 -3.66
N LEU A 447 3.62 12.84 -4.27
CA LEU A 447 4.69 13.75 -3.82
C LEU A 447 4.29 14.49 -2.53
N TYR A 448 5.25 14.66 -1.62
CA TYR A 448 5.10 15.46 -0.40
C TYR A 448 5.46 16.93 -0.65
N PHE A 449 4.50 17.83 -0.55
CA PHE A 449 4.69 19.25 -0.86
C PHE A 449 4.95 20.11 0.39
N ARG A 450 6.20 20.55 0.59
CA ARG A 450 6.55 21.55 1.64
C ARG A 450 5.94 22.92 1.39
N GLN A 451 5.89 23.34 0.12
CA GLN A 451 5.30 24.58 -0.36
C GLN A 451 4.16 24.22 -1.31
N SER A 452 2.96 24.72 -1.04
CA SER A 452 1.74 24.36 -1.77
C SER A 452 1.76 24.76 -3.23
N SER A 453 2.42 25.86 -3.61
CA SER A 453 2.53 26.33 -5.00
C SER A 453 3.32 25.39 -5.91
N LEU A 454 4.29 24.64 -5.37
CA LEU A 454 5.18 23.80 -6.17
C LEU A 454 4.47 22.66 -6.91
N GLN A 455 3.31 22.20 -6.42
CA GLN A 455 2.56 21.12 -7.04
C GLN A 455 2.00 21.48 -8.42
N PHE A 456 1.84 22.77 -8.72
CA PHE A 456 1.38 23.26 -10.02
C PHE A 456 2.51 23.34 -11.06
N ASN A 457 3.78 23.10 -10.70
CA ASN A 457 4.86 22.97 -11.68
C ASN A 457 4.61 21.76 -12.59
N MET A 458 4.77 21.95 -13.90
CA MET A 458 4.44 20.92 -14.90
C MET A 458 5.21 19.61 -14.69
N ASP A 459 6.43 19.66 -14.16
CA ASP A 459 7.22 18.45 -13.87
C ASP A 459 6.57 17.60 -12.76
N ASN A 460 6.05 18.26 -11.72
CA ASN A 460 5.30 17.61 -10.65
C ASN A 460 3.92 17.13 -11.15
N ILE A 461 3.22 17.92 -11.97
CA ILE A 461 1.96 17.50 -12.60
C ILE A 461 2.18 16.26 -13.48
N ASN A 462 3.23 16.25 -14.31
CA ASN A 462 3.60 15.10 -15.15
C ASN A 462 3.93 13.85 -14.32
N ARG A 463 4.70 14.01 -13.23
CA ARG A 463 5.01 12.93 -12.30
C ARG A 463 3.74 12.30 -11.74
N GLU A 464 2.84 13.12 -11.20
CA GLU A 464 1.62 12.64 -10.53
C GLU A 464 0.59 12.07 -11.52
N LEU A 465 0.50 12.63 -12.75
CA LEU A 465 -0.26 12.06 -13.86
C LEU A 465 0.27 10.69 -14.28
N ASN A 466 1.60 10.56 -14.47
CA ASN A 466 2.24 9.30 -14.86
C ASN A 466 2.07 8.23 -13.78
N LYS A 467 2.29 8.59 -12.51
CA LYS A 467 2.09 7.72 -11.34
C LYS A 467 0.66 7.17 -11.28
N ALA A 468 -0.34 8.05 -11.40
CA ALA A 468 -1.74 7.65 -11.43
C ALA A 468 -2.06 6.74 -12.63
N TYR A 469 -1.58 7.10 -13.84
CA TYR A 469 -1.76 6.30 -15.05
C TYR A 469 -1.18 4.89 -14.93
N VAL A 470 0.04 4.74 -14.39
CA VAL A 470 0.66 3.42 -14.18
C VAL A 470 -0.16 2.57 -13.21
N GLY A 471 -0.74 3.17 -12.17
CA GLY A 471 -1.66 2.47 -11.28
C GLY A 471 -2.95 2.03 -11.99
N PHE A 472 -3.56 2.92 -12.79
CA PHE A 472 -4.90 2.72 -13.34
C PHE A 472 -4.95 1.89 -14.64
N VAL A 473 -3.89 1.88 -15.44
CA VAL A 473 -3.88 1.16 -16.73
C VAL A 473 -4.00 -0.36 -16.53
N GLY A 474 -5.06 -0.94 -17.08
CA GLY A 474 -5.31 -2.38 -16.97
C GLY A 474 -4.52 -3.23 -17.97
N SER A 475 -4.64 -4.55 -17.84
CA SER A 475 -4.03 -5.51 -18.78
C SER A 475 -4.52 -5.31 -20.21
N ASP A 476 -3.62 -5.43 -21.20
CA ASP A 476 -3.96 -5.33 -22.63
C ASP A 476 -5.07 -6.31 -23.05
N VAL A 477 -5.19 -7.44 -22.35
CA VAL A 477 -6.18 -8.49 -22.61
C VAL A 477 -7.61 -8.06 -22.25
N TYR A 478 -7.78 -7.14 -21.30
CA TYR A 478 -9.08 -6.82 -20.67
C TYR A 478 -9.47 -5.35 -20.76
N LYS A 479 -8.86 -4.54 -21.66
CA LYS A 479 -9.13 -3.09 -21.78
C LYS A 479 -10.62 -2.71 -21.86
N ASN A 480 -11.44 -3.55 -22.48
CA ASN A 480 -12.87 -3.30 -22.66
C ASN A 480 -13.71 -3.68 -21.42
N ASN A 481 -13.13 -4.40 -20.44
CA ASN A 481 -13.79 -4.88 -19.22
C ASN A 481 -13.05 -4.46 -17.94
N LEU A 482 -12.46 -3.25 -17.94
CA LEU A 482 -11.88 -2.67 -16.73
C LEU A 482 -12.98 -2.10 -15.83
N SER A 483 -12.86 -2.36 -14.53
CA SER A 483 -13.71 -1.80 -13.48
C SER A 483 -13.55 -0.28 -13.36
N ALA A 484 -14.41 0.37 -12.57
CA ALA A 484 -14.15 1.73 -12.13
C ALA A 484 -13.01 1.78 -11.10
N ILE A 485 -12.44 2.97 -10.89
CA ILE A 485 -11.43 3.25 -9.85
C ILE A 485 -12.16 3.76 -8.60
N ALA A 486 -11.95 3.15 -7.44
CA ALA A 486 -12.42 3.67 -6.15
C ALA A 486 -11.27 4.43 -5.47
N THR A 487 -11.37 5.76 -5.42
CA THR A 487 -10.30 6.65 -4.93
C THR A 487 -10.87 7.87 -4.19
N GLY A 488 -10.01 8.83 -3.84
CA GLY A 488 -10.39 10.06 -3.17
C GLY A 488 -9.23 11.04 -3.09
N ASN A 489 -9.09 11.67 -1.92
CA ASN A 489 -8.13 12.75 -1.60
C ASN A 489 -6.64 12.31 -1.54
N TRP A 490 -6.17 11.62 -2.58
CA TRP A 490 -4.82 11.07 -2.75
C TRP A 490 -3.73 12.12 -2.55
N GLY A 491 -2.86 11.92 -1.55
CA GLY A 491 -1.78 12.84 -1.20
C GLY A 491 -2.22 14.17 -0.57
N CYS A 492 -3.51 14.38 -0.29
CA CYS A 492 -4.00 15.70 0.16
C CYS A 492 -3.86 15.94 1.66
N GLY A 493 -3.86 14.89 2.47
CA GLY A 493 -3.70 14.96 3.93
C GLY A 493 -2.26 15.25 4.35
N ALA A 494 -1.57 14.24 4.90
CA ALA A 494 -0.19 14.39 5.38
C ALA A 494 0.79 14.93 4.32
N PHE A 495 0.53 14.70 3.03
CA PHE A 495 1.40 15.10 1.91
C PHE A 495 1.05 16.48 1.30
N ARG A 496 0.00 17.15 1.80
CA ARG A 496 -0.34 18.57 1.51
C ARG A 496 -0.68 18.90 0.04
N GLY A 497 -1.06 17.89 -0.75
CA GLY A 497 -1.63 18.09 -2.09
C GLY A 497 -2.97 18.83 -2.04
N ASN A 498 -3.25 19.63 -3.08
CA ASN A 498 -4.52 20.32 -3.27
C ASN A 498 -5.54 19.32 -3.86
N PRO A 499 -6.70 19.09 -3.20
CA PRO A 499 -7.67 18.08 -3.66
C PRO A 499 -8.31 18.41 -5.00
N LYS A 500 -8.54 19.70 -5.31
CA LYS A 500 -9.08 20.16 -6.58
C LYS A 500 -8.13 19.88 -7.76
N LEU A 501 -6.83 20.01 -7.55
CA LEU A 501 -5.82 19.56 -8.53
C LEU A 501 -5.75 18.02 -8.60
N LYS A 502 -5.74 17.34 -7.44
CA LYS A 502 -5.56 15.89 -7.34
C LYS A 502 -6.71 15.08 -7.95
N VAL A 503 -7.95 15.54 -7.87
CA VAL A 503 -9.07 14.88 -8.56
C VAL A 503 -8.99 15.08 -10.07
N LEU A 504 -8.57 16.26 -10.56
CA LEU A 504 -8.39 16.50 -12.00
C LEU A 504 -7.24 15.66 -12.58
N ILE A 505 -6.12 15.53 -11.87
CA ILE A 505 -5.00 14.64 -12.23
C ILE A 505 -5.47 13.18 -12.31
N GLN A 506 -6.26 12.71 -11.34
CA GLN A 506 -6.78 11.35 -11.35
C GLN A 506 -7.81 11.13 -12.48
N LEU A 507 -8.69 12.09 -12.75
CA LEU A 507 -9.62 12.06 -13.89
C LEU A 507 -8.88 12.00 -15.24
N MET A 508 -7.83 12.81 -15.42
CA MET A 508 -7.00 12.81 -16.64
C MET A 508 -6.29 11.45 -16.82
N ALA A 509 -5.75 10.87 -15.75
CA ALA A 509 -5.13 9.55 -15.80
C ALA A 509 -6.17 8.42 -16.06
N ALA A 510 -7.35 8.50 -15.44
CA ALA A 510 -8.44 7.55 -15.62
C ALA A 510 -9.01 7.57 -17.05
N ALA A 511 -9.11 8.76 -17.68
CA ALA A 511 -9.49 8.93 -19.07
C ALA A 511 -8.58 8.12 -20.02
N VAL A 512 -7.26 8.29 -19.88
CA VAL A 512 -6.26 7.63 -20.73
C VAL A 512 -6.11 6.14 -20.39
N ALA A 513 -6.39 5.75 -19.14
CA ALA A 513 -6.48 4.35 -18.71
C ALA A 513 -7.80 3.65 -19.10
N GLY A 514 -8.79 4.38 -19.65
CA GLY A 514 -10.08 3.83 -20.10
C GLY A 514 -11.07 3.47 -18.97
N ARG A 515 -10.93 4.07 -17.79
CA ARG A 515 -11.71 3.72 -16.58
C ARG A 515 -12.65 4.84 -16.12
N SER A 516 -13.85 4.45 -15.67
CA SER A 516 -14.73 5.27 -14.83
C SER A 516 -14.09 5.53 -13.46
N MET A 517 -14.51 6.58 -12.73
CA MET A 517 -14.00 6.88 -11.39
C MET A 517 -15.14 7.08 -10.37
N VAL A 518 -14.93 6.55 -9.16
CA VAL A 518 -15.73 6.74 -7.95
C VAL A 518 -14.83 7.46 -6.94
N TYR A 519 -15.23 8.66 -6.52
CA TYR A 519 -14.41 9.56 -5.71
C TYR A 519 -15.05 9.86 -4.35
N PHE A 520 -14.39 9.45 -3.29
CA PHE A 520 -14.79 9.69 -1.90
C PHE A 520 -14.09 10.95 -1.37
N THR A 521 -14.87 11.97 -0.99
CA THR A 521 -14.34 13.22 -0.40
C THR A 521 -14.17 13.17 1.12
N PHE A 522 -14.60 12.07 1.75
CA PHE A 522 -14.49 11.77 3.20
C PHE A 522 -15.10 12.87 4.08
N GLY A 523 -16.43 12.96 4.10
CA GLY A 523 -17.22 13.95 4.86
C GLY A 523 -17.30 15.34 4.22
N ASN A 524 -16.40 15.68 3.29
CA ASN A 524 -16.32 17.03 2.73
C ASN A 524 -17.35 17.25 1.60
N THR A 525 -18.56 17.68 1.97
CA THR A 525 -19.66 18.05 1.05
C THR A 525 -19.27 19.19 0.11
N LYS A 526 -18.67 20.28 0.62
CA LYS A 526 -18.23 21.39 -0.25
C LYS A 526 -17.26 20.90 -1.33
N LEU A 527 -16.31 20.02 -1.00
CA LEU A 527 -15.43 19.44 -2.01
C LEU A 527 -16.19 18.54 -3.00
N ARG A 528 -17.21 17.78 -2.57
CA ARG A 528 -18.07 16.98 -3.49
C ARG A 528 -18.73 17.90 -4.51
N ASP A 529 -19.30 19.00 -4.06
CA ASP A 529 -20.08 19.91 -4.90
C ASP A 529 -19.20 20.80 -5.79
N ASP A 530 -18.11 21.39 -5.25
CA ASP A 530 -17.08 22.11 -6.02
C ASP A 530 -16.51 21.23 -7.16
N VAL A 531 -16.29 19.93 -6.89
CA VAL A 531 -15.77 18.97 -7.89
C VAL A 531 -16.85 18.57 -8.90
N ALA A 532 -18.08 18.35 -8.47
CA ALA A 532 -19.19 18.01 -9.35
C ALA A 532 -19.49 19.14 -10.35
N ALA A 533 -19.58 20.39 -9.89
CA ALA A 533 -19.83 21.55 -10.73
C ALA A 533 -18.72 21.73 -11.78
N MET A 534 -17.45 21.64 -11.36
CA MET A 534 -16.32 21.71 -12.30
C MET A 534 -16.30 20.56 -13.30
N TYR A 535 -16.63 19.33 -12.87
CA TYR A 535 -16.73 18.18 -13.75
C TYR A 535 -17.82 18.37 -14.81
N THR A 536 -19.05 18.71 -14.41
CA THR A 536 -20.18 18.95 -15.32
C THR A 536 -19.85 20.05 -16.32
N HIS A 537 -19.26 21.17 -15.87
CA HIS A 537 -18.85 22.27 -16.73
C HIS A 537 -17.84 21.85 -17.81
N LEU A 538 -16.80 21.08 -17.43
CA LEU A 538 -15.77 20.59 -18.35
C LEU A 538 -16.29 19.53 -19.33
N VAL A 539 -17.23 18.69 -18.90
CA VAL A 539 -17.93 17.73 -19.76
C VAL A 539 -18.85 18.45 -20.76
N HIS A 540 -19.66 19.42 -20.31
CA HIS A 540 -20.52 20.23 -21.17
C HIS A 540 -19.72 20.97 -22.25
N HIS A 541 -18.57 21.55 -21.88
CA HIS A 541 -17.70 22.27 -22.81
C HIS A 541 -16.85 21.37 -23.74
N ASP A 542 -17.04 20.05 -23.66
CA ASP A 542 -16.39 19.04 -24.50
C ASP A 542 -14.85 19.06 -24.41
N ILE A 543 -14.31 19.27 -23.21
CA ILE A 543 -12.88 19.55 -22.98
C ILE A 543 -12.04 18.26 -22.99
N GLU A 544 -11.11 18.19 -23.95
CA GLU A 544 -10.10 17.12 -24.11
C GLU A 544 -8.98 17.19 -23.05
N ILE A 545 -8.34 16.05 -22.74
CA ILE A 545 -7.22 15.96 -21.79
C ILE A 545 -6.05 16.86 -22.22
N ALA A 546 -5.74 16.95 -23.52
CA ALA A 546 -4.73 17.86 -24.06
C ALA A 546 -5.04 19.35 -23.80
N ARG A 547 -6.31 19.74 -23.80
CA ARG A 547 -6.73 21.10 -23.45
C ARG A 547 -6.62 21.34 -21.96
N LEU A 548 -7.01 20.39 -21.10
CA LEU A 548 -6.79 20.47 -19.65
C LEU A 548 -5.31 20.60 -19.30
N TYR A 549 -4.45 19.78 -19.89
CA TYR A 549 -3.01 19.84 -19.70
C TYR A 549 -2.42 21.20 -20.13
N THR A 550 -2.93 21.77 -21.23
CA THR A 550 -2.59 23.13 -21.66
C THR A 550 -3.04 24.18 -20.64
N MET A 551 -4.24 24.04 -20.07
CA MET A 551 -4.79 24.95 -19.07
C MET A 551 -4.04 24.88 -17.73
N LEU A 552 -3.60 23.70 -17.29
CA LEU A 552 -2.69 23.54 -16.15
C LEU A 552 -1.37 24.30 -16.36
N SER A 553 -0.82 24.22 -17.57
CA SER A 553 0.38 24.97 -17.98
C SER A 553 0.14 26.48 -18.03
N GLU A 554 -1.05 26.92 -18.45
CA GLU A 554 -1.47 28.33 -18.45
C GLU A 554 -1.61 28.86 -17.01
N TYR A 555 -2.32 28.15 -16.13
CA TYR A 555 -2.48 28.50 -14.70
C TYR A 555 -1.12 28.70 -14.02
N ARG A 556 -0.17 27.76 -14.22
CA ARG A 556 1.20 27.85 -13.65
C ARG A 556 1.97 29.10 -14.09
N ARG A 557 1.65 29.69 -15.25
CA ARG A 557 2.26 30.98 -15.67
C ARG A 557 1.55 32.15 -15.01
N GLU A 558 0.22 32.12 -14.95
CA GLU A 558 -0.57 33.18 -14.35
C GLU A 558 -0.36 33.27 -12.82
N SER A 559 -0.34 32.14 -12.10
CA SER A 559 -0.14 32.07 -10.65
C SER A 559 1.25 32.53 -10.18
N VAL A 560 2.20 32.69 -11.10
CA VAL A 560 3.54 33.28 -10.84
C VAL A 560 3.52 34.80 -11.05
N SER A 561 2.55 35.34 -11.81
CA SER A 561 2.36 36.77 -12.05
C SER A 561 1.26 37.40 -11.19
N ASN A 562 0.28 36.61 -10.75
CA ASN A 562 -0.79 36.97 -9.84
C ASN A 562 -0.97 35.85 -8.80
N ALA A 563 -0.52 36.08 -7.56
CA ALA A 563 -0.44 35.04 -6.53
C ALA A 563 -1.81 34.59 -5.96
N HIS A 564 -2.91 35.26 -6.32
CA HIS A 564 -4.23 35.09 -5.72
C HIS A 564 -5.29 34.49 -6.66
N SER A 565 -4.91 34.03 -7.86
CA SER A 565 -5.83 33.36 -8.80
C SER A 565 -6.22 31.98 -8.25
N ASP A 566 -7.50 31.75 -7.88
CA ASP A 566 -7.97 30.41 -7.49
C ASP A 566 -7.98 29.46 -8.72
N PHE A 567 -7.57 28.23 -8.45
CA PHE A 567 -7.38 27.22 -9.48
C PHE A 567 -8.66 26.86 -10.25
N TYR A 568 -9.81 26.73 -9.58
CA TYR A 568 -11.09 26.44 -10.23
C TYR A 568 -11.72 27.69 -10.85
N CYS A 569 -11.55 28.87 -10.24
CA CYS A 569 -11.96 30.13 -10.86
C CYS A 569 -11.26 30.33 -12.22
N PHE A 570 -9.94 30.11 -12.26
CA PHE A 570 -9.17 30.10 -13.50
C PHE A 570 -9.67 29.02 -14.48
N LEU A 571 -9.86 27.77 -14.03
CA LEU A 571 -10.21 26.64 -14.89
C LEU A 571 -11.59 26.83 -15.55
N TYR A 572 -12.57 27.39 -14.82
CA TYR A 572 -13.89 27.77 -15.33
C TYR A 572 -13.79 28.86 -16.40
N ASN A 573 -13.17 30.00 -16.05
CA ASN A 573 -13.04 31.14 -16.96
C ASN A 573 -12.25 30.78 -18.23
N ARG A 574 -11.20 29.96 -18.11
CA ARG A 574 -10.32 29.60 -19.22
C ARG A 574 -10.91 28.54 -20.16
N SER A 575 -11.88 27.74 -19.72
CA SER A 575 -12.53 26.70 -20.55
C SER A 575 -13.66 27.25 -21.41
N ARG A 576 -14.38 28.30 -20.94
CA ARG A 576 -15.35 29.07 -21.75
C ARG A 576 -14.67 29.70 -22.99
N ILE A 577 -13.38 30.02 -22.91
CA ILE A 577 -12.57 30.52 -24.04
C ILE A 577 -12.27 29.38 -25.02
N LYS A 578 -13.07 29.31 -26.09
CA LYS A 578 -12.90 28.35 -27.21
C LYS A 578 -11.47 28.41 -27.78
N PRO A 579 -10.80 27.26 -28.03
CA PRO A 579 -9.44 27.24 -28.57
C PRO A 579 -9.29 28.05 -29.86
N LEU A 580 -8.16 28.75 -30.00
CA LEU A 580 -7.85 29.57 -31.19
C LEU A 580 -7.89 28.78 -32.50
N SER A 581 -7.68 27.45 -32.47
CA SER A 581 -7.84 26.56 -33.61
C SER A 581 -9.27 26.51 -34.19
N LYS A 582 -10.32 26.79 -33.39
CA LYS A 582 -11.71 26.91 -33.89
C LYS A 582 -11.99 28.28 -34.56
N TYR A 583 -11.11 29.28 -34.38
CA TYR A 583 -11.15 30.56 -35.09
C TYR A 583 -10.21 30.55 -36.31
N PHE A 584 -9.07 29.88 -36.19
CA PHE A 584 -8.08 29.67 -37.25
C PHE A 584 -8.19 28.25 -37.83
N SER A 585 -9.38 27.90 -38.35
CA SER A 585 -9.52 26.80 -39.30
C SER A 585 -8.72 27.13 -40.56
N ALA A 586 -7.48 26.66 -40.63
CA ALA A 586 -6.56 27.01 -41.69
C ALA A 586 -7.12 26.57 -43.05
N LYS A 587 -7.33 27.55 -43.95
CA LYS A 587 -7.49 27.30 -45.39
C LYS A 587 -6.19 26.73 -45.96
N ILE A 588 -6.04 25.41 -45.86
CA ILE A 588 -5.13 24.67 -46.75
C ILE A 588 -5.89 24.47 -48.06
N GLU A 589 -5.85 25.48 -48.93
CA GLU A 589 -6.35 25.37 -50.29
C GLU A 589 -5.44 24.42 -51.08
N SER A 590 -6.01 23.32 -51.57
CA SER A 590 -5.28 22.22 -52.18
C SER A 590 -4.99 22.46 -53.67
N SER A 591 -3.72 22.63 -54.03
CA SER A 591 -3.27 22.63 -55.42
C SER A 591 -2.99 21.20 -55.91
N SER A 592 -4.06 20.48 -56.27
CA SER A 592 -4.14 19.47 -57.34
C SER A 592 -3.00 18.44 -57.53
N THR A 593 -3.31 17.16 -57.31
CA THR A 593 -3.04 16.11 -58.31
C THR A 593 -4.19 15.09 -58.39
N GLU A 594 -4.44 14.62 -59.61
CA GLU A 594 -5.36 13.56 -60.06
C GLU A 594 -5.04 12.14 -59.51
N CYS A 595 -5.91 11.10 -59.54
CA CYS A 595 -7.34 10.92 -59.92
C CYS A 595 -7.81 9.48 -59.50
N LEU A 596 -9.08 9.15 -59.82
CA LEU A 596 -9.73 7.82 -59.94
C LEU A 596 -10.44 7.19 -58.73
N LYS A 597 -11.78 7.20 -58.80
CA LYS A 597 -12.78 6.11 -58.56
C LYS A 597 -12.78 5.39 -57.18
N ASP A 598 -13.93 5.04 -56.60
CA ASP A 598 -15.13 4.49 -57.27
C ASP A 598 -16.49 4.92 -56.65
N THR A 599 -17.56 4.17 -56.95
CA THR A 599 -18.96 4.66 -57.03
C THR A 599 -19.94 3.89 -56.11
N SER A 600 -21.18 4.36 -56.01
CA SER A 600 -22.38 3.78 -55.34
C SER A 600 -22.52 4.05 -53.82
N ILE A 601 -23.71 4.21 -53.23
CA ILE A 601 -25.08 4.47 -53.75
C ILE A 601 -25.80 5.41 -52.75
N LYS A 602 -26.81 6.18 -53.19
CA LYS A 602 -27.74 6.91 -52.30
C LYS A 602 -29.14 6.30 -52.37
N GLU A 603 -29.80 6.16 -51.22
CA GLU A 603 -31.27 6.17 -51.14
C GLU A 603 -31.72 7.24 -50.14
N ASN A 604 -32.82 7.92 -50.45
CA ASN A 604 -33.46 8.91 -49.59
C ASN A 604 -34.70 8.31 -48.93
N LYS A 605 -34.89 8.55 -47.62
CA LYS A 605 -36.22 8.51 -47.00
C LYS A 605 -36.46 9.79 -46.23
N ILE A 606 -37.45 10.55 -46.68
CA ILE A 606 -38.03 11.68 -45.95
C ILE A 606 -39.11 11.12 -45.03
N VAL A 607 -39.11 11.52 -43.75
CA VAL A 607 -40.21 11.24 -42.80
C VAL A 607 -40.62 12.56 -42.16
N THR A 608 -41.90 12.86 -42.23
CA THR A 608 -42.49 14.10 -41.69
C THR A 608 -42.69 13.97 -40.18
N LEU A 609 -42.12 14.88 -39.39
CA LEU A 609 -42.37 14.99 -37.96
C LEU A 609 -43.73 15.62 -37.67
N SER A 610 -44.35 15.31 -36.52
CA SER A 610 -45.64 15.86 -36.12
C SER A 610 -45.45 17.10 -35.23
N ASN A 611 -46.46 17.97 -35.19
CA ASN A 611 -46.38 19.19 -34.37
C ASN A 611 -46.33 18.90 -32.84
N LYS A 612 -46.74 17.71 -32.38
CA LYS A 612 -46.61 17.32 -30.96
C LYS A 612 -45.15 17.09 -30.54
N ASP A 613 -44.30 16.68 -31.48
CA ASP A 613 -42.86 16.45 -31.23
C ASP A 613 -42.08 17.76 -31.02
N ILE A 614 -42.71 18.91 -31.30
CA ILE A 614 -42.12 20.25 -31.16
C ILE A 614 -42.43 20.84 -29.78
N GLU A 615 -43.62 20.60 -29.22
CA GLU A 615 -44.00 21.13 -27.90
C GLU A 615 -43.30 20.40 -26.74
N ASN A 616 -43.21 19.06 -26.78
CA ASN A 616 -42.43 18.30 -25.78
C ASN A 616 -40.94 18.68 -25.79
N LYS A 617 -40.37 18.97 -26.97
CA LYS A 617 -39.00 19.49 -27.08
C LYS A 617 -38.85 20.90 -26.50
N ARG A 618 -39.92 21.70 -26.45
CA ARG A 618 -39.90 23.06 -25.91
C ARG A 618 -39.91 23.06 -24.39
N TYR A 619 -40.63 22.14 -23.76
CA TYR A 619 -40.64 21.96 -22.29
C TYR A 619 -39.33 21.37 -21.76
N HIS A 620 -38.79 20.30 -22.37
CA HIS A 620 -37.47 19.82 -21.94
C HIS A 620 -36.34 20.82 -22.22
N TYR A 621 -36.50 21.72 -23.20
CA TYR A 621 -35.54 22.81 -23.43
C TYR A 621 -35.66 23.97 -22.44
N SER A 622 -36.81 24.19 -21.78
CA SER A 622 -36.87 25.12 -20.65
C SER A 622 -36.29 24.51 -19.37
N GLU A 623 -36.67 23.27 -19.04
CA GLU A 623 -36.19 22.59 -17.82
C GLU A 623 -34.66 22.38 -17.82
N ALA A 624 -34.08 21.97 -18.96
CA ALA A 624 -32.64 21.86 -19.11
C ALA A 624 -31.93 23.23 -18.99
N LYS A 625 -32.58 24.31 -19.46
CA LYS A 625 -32.05 25.67 -19.40
C LYS A 625 -32.22 26.33 -18.03
N GLU A 626 -33.23 25.94 -17.26
CA GLU A 626 -33.40 26.35 -15.88
C GLU A 626 -32.35 25.68 -14.99
N LYS A 627 -31.99 24.41 -15.26
CA LYS A 627 -30.81 23.75 -14.67
C LYS A 627 -29.49 24.40 -15.13
N GLU A 628 -29.34 24.70 -16.42
CA GLU A 628 -28.17 25.44 -16.97
C GLU A 628 -27.96 26.80 -16.26
N MET A 629 -29.03 27.59 -16.07
CA MET A 629 -28.97 28.86 -15.36
C MET A 629 -28.71 28.68 -13.85
N ALA A 630 -29.30 27.68 -13.20
CA ALA A 630 -29.05 27.39 -11.78
C ALA A 630 -27.63 26.89 -11.52
N GLU A 631 -27.05 26.11 -12.44
CA GLU A 631 -25.66 25.65 -12.38
C GLU A 631 -24.67 26.79 -12.70
N GLU A 632 -24.94 27.63 -13.71
CA GLU A 632 -24.17 28.87 -13.91
C GLU A 632 -24.29 29.80 -12.69
N GLU A 633 -25.47 29.95 -12.07
CA GLU A 633 -25.68 30.78 -10.88
C GLU A 633 -24.96 30.22 -9.65
N MET A 634 -25.00 28.90 -9.42
CA MET A 634 -24.19 28.26 -8.36
C MET A 634 -22.70 28.50 -8.55
N ILE A 635 -22.19 28.38 -9.79
CA ILE A 635 -20.77 28.64 -10.07
C ILE A 635 -20.46 30.14 -9.95
N MET A 636 -21.32 31.05 -10.41
CA MET A 636 -21.11 32.50 -10.27
C MET A 636 -21.13 32.95 -8.80
N ASN A 637 -22.08 32.46 -7.99
CA ASN A 637 -22.10 32.72 -6.55
C ASN A 637 -20.87 32.14 -5.84
N TRP A 638 -20.38 30.98 -6.29
CA TRP A 638 -19.13 30.39 -5.81
C TRP A 638 -17.91 31.26 -6.20
N LEU A 639 -17.83 31.76 -7.44
CA LEU A 639 -16.79 32.70 -7.90
C LEU A 639 -16.76 33.97 -7.03
N THR A 640 -17.90 34.62 -6.81
CA THR A 640 -18.00 35.82 -5.97
C THR A 640 -17.58 35.54 -4.53
N SER A 641 -17.96 34.37 -3.96
CA SER A 641 -17.51 33.97 -2.63
C SER A 641 -15.99 33.77 -2.49
N CYS A 642 -15.28 33.56 -3.61
CA CYS A 642 -13.82 33.55 -3.63
C CYS A 642 -13.23 34.96 -3.76
N GLU A 643 -13.90 35.89 -4.44
CA GLU A 643 -13.48 37.29 -4.55
C GLU A 643 -13.58 38.01 -3.20
N ASP A 644 -14.72 37.88 -2.50
CA ASP A 644 -14.98 38.44 -1.15
C ASP A 644 -13.92 38.05 -0.09
N SER A 645 -13.19 36.96 -0.31
CA SER A 645 -12.17 36.46 0.63
C SER A 645 -10.83 37.18 0.57
N ASN A 646 -10.61 38.11 -0.37
CA ASN A 646 -9.33 38.78 -0.57
C ASN A 646 -9.13 40.08 0.24
N ASP A 647 -10.20 40.74 0.69
CA ASP A 647 -10.13 42.12 1.24
C ASP A 647 -9.87 42.20 2.76
N ASN A 648 -9.72 41.08 3.47
CA ASN A 648 -9.49 41.05 4.93
C ASN A 648 -8.21 40.30 5.33
N ALA A 649 -7.06 40.75 4.81
CA ALA A 649 -5.77 40.07 4.98
C ALA A 649 -4.57 40.99 5.30
N GLU A 650 -4.75 42.09 6.05
CA GLU A 650 -3.62 42.82 6.66
C GLU A 650 -3.82 43.09 8.16
N LEU A 651 -2.78 42.72 8.92
CA LEU A 651 -2.39 43.21 10.25
C LEU A 651 -3.43 43.21 11.38
N ASP A 652 -3.31 42.23 12.29
CA ASP A 652 -3.49 42.55 13.72
C ASP A 652 -2.50 41.76 14.62
N THR A 653 -1.39 42.42 14.95
CA THR A 653 -0.46 41.99 16.01
C THR A 653 0.17 43.21 16.67
N LYS A 654 -0.43 43.68 17.77
CA LYS A 654 0.33 44.35 18.84
C LYS A 654 -0.40 44.36 20.19
N ASP A 655 0.41 44.35 21.23
CA ASP A 655 0.02 44.11 22.61
C ASP A 655 -0.77 45.27 23.23
N ILE A 656 -1.67 44.93 24.16
CA ILE A 656 -2.07 45.82 25.26
C ILE A 656 -1.78 45.08 26.56
N CYS A 657 -0.78 45.54 27.31
CA CYS A 657 -0.51 45.05 28.66
C CYS A 657 -1.29 45.84 29.71
N ASP A 658 -1.64 45.13 30.79
CA ASP A 658 -1.81 45.58 32.16
C ASP A 658 -2.60 46.85 32.49
N GLU A 659 -3.70 46.68 33.24
CA GLU A 659 -3.80 47.40 34.50
C GLU A 659 -4.58 46.61 35.59
N LYS A 660 -3.87 46.11 36.61
CA LYS A 660 -4.49 45.71 37.89
C LYS A 660 -3.50 45.65 39.06
N ILE A 661 -3.18 46.82 39.61
CA ILE A 661 -2.34 46.97 40.80
C ILE A 661 -3.13 46.68 42.08
N LYS A 662 -2.63 45.78 42.94
CA LYS A 662 -2.69 45.91 44.41
C LYS A 662 -1.84 44.87 45.15
N SER A 663 -1.03 45.35 46.10
CA SER A 663 -0.61 44.75 47.39
C SER A 663 -0.36 43.22 47.50
N ASP A 664 0.70 42.72 48.13
CA ASP A 664 1.47 43.37 49.21
C ASP A 664 2.91 42.83 49.42
N SER A 665 3.67 43.59 50.22
CA SER A 665 5.04 43.44 50.72
C SER A 665 5.72 42.05 50.77
N ARG A 666 7.02 42.00 50.39
CA ARG A 666 8.16 42.12 51.35
C ARG A 666 9.53 42.16 50.68
N GLU A 667 10.50 42.76 51.38
CA GLU A 667 11.85 43.05 50.91
C GLU A 667 12.79 41.83 50.99
N ARG A 668 13.79 41.78 50.09
CA ARG A 668 15.20 41.86 50.48
C ARG A 668 16.13 42.10 49.29
N ASP A 669 17.15 42.91 49.53
CA ASP A 669 18.30 43.12 48.65
C ASP A 669 19.16 41.83 48.55
N ASN A 670 20.22 41.71 47.72
CA ASN A 670 21.07 42.78 47.21
C ASN A 670 21.96 42.37 46.01
N HIS A 671 22.56 43.39 45.40
CA HIS A 671 23.82 43.40 44.65
C HIS A 671 23.92 42.81 43.23
N LYS A 672 24.07 43.75 42.27
CA LYS A 672 25.25 43.98 41.40
C LYS A 672 25.67 42.87 40.39
N ASN A 673 26.14 43.18 39.18
CA ASN A 673 26.50 44.50 38.63
C ASN A 673 26.32 44.55 37.10
N SER A 674 26.00 45.74 36.61
CA SER A 674 26.24 46.22 35.24
C SER A 674 27.76 46.54 35.07
N ASP A 675 28.32 46.95 33.92
CA ASP A 675 27.78 47.82 32.88
C ASP A 675 28.35 47.59 31.47
N LEU A 676 27.71 48.25 30.52
CA LEU A 676 28.03 48.28 29.09
C LEU A 676 28.93 49.47 28.70
N GLN A 677 29.73 49.25 27.65
CA GLN A 677 29.95 50.16 26.52
C GLN A 677 30.87 51.41 26.58
N ASP A 678 31.33 51.71 25.35
CA ASP A 678 31.73 52.99 24.73
C ASP A 678 32.97 53.74 25.28
N ASN A 679 33.86 54.30 24.44
CA ASN A 679 33.52 55.21 23.34
C ASN A 679 34.58 55.34 22.22
N GLN A 680 34.11 55.52 20.98
CA GLN A 680 34.59 56.48 19.93
C GLN A 680 36.04 56.28 19.38
N PHE A 681 36.43 56.71 18.17
CA PHE A 681 36.01 57.87 17.34
C PHE A 681 35.87 57.56 15.82
N ALA A 682 35.52 58.60 15.05
CA ALA A 682 35.29 58.62 13.59
C ALA A 682 36.59 58.34 12.75
N ASP A 683 36.60 58.23 11.41
CA ASP A 683 36.03 59.20 10.46
C ASP A 683 36.02 58.77 8.95
N ASN A 684 35.30 59.53 8.11
CA ASN A 684 35.44 59.73 6.63
C ASN A 684 34.89 58.76 5.51
N VAL A 685 33.98 59.32 4.69
CA VAL A 685 33.89 59.36 3.20
C VAL A 685 33.37 58.16 2.34
N VAL A 686 32.05 58.19 2.06
CA VAL A 686 31.32 58.26 0.74
C VAL A 686 31.75 57.43 -0.51
N ASP A 687 30.83 56.55 -0.95
CA ASP A 687 30.44 56.08 -2.31
C ASP A 687 31.39 56.09 -3.54
N LYS A 688 31.52 54.91 -4.21
CA LYS A 688 30.72 54.59 -5.44
C LYS A 688 30.89 53.17 -6.06
N LYS A 689 29.72 52.57 -6.38
CA LYS A 689 29.35 51.76 -7.57
C LYS A 689 30.10 50.47 -7.99
N LYS A 690 29.30 49.41 -8.20
CA LYS A 690 29.48 48.36 -9.25
C LYS A 690 29.63 48.99 -10.65
N LYS A 691 30.46 48.43 -11.56
CA LYS A 691 30.04 47.96 -12.91
C LYS A 691 31.14 47.40 -13.85
N LEU A 692 30.74 46.34 -14.58
CA LEU A 692 30.89 46.10 -16.03
C LEU A 692 32.25 45.67 -16.64
N GLU A 693 32.15 45.22 -17.90
CA GLU A 693 33.05 44.35 -18.67
C GLU A 693 34.23 45.05 -19.40
N ASP A 694 35.14 44.20 -19.89
CA ASP A 694 35.99 44.31 -21.10
C ASP A 694 36.89 45.52 -21.38
N LYS A 695 38.20 45.22 -21.54
CA LYS A 695 38.90 45.49 -22.82
C LYS A 695 40.13 44.63 -23.09
N ILE A 696 40.44 44.50 -24.39
CA ILE A 696 41.40 43.57 -25.00
C ILE A 696 42.61 44.34 -25.59
N SER A 697 43.82 43.76 -25.55
CA SER A 697 44.92 43.91 -26.54
C SER A 697 46.22 43.28 -25.99
N ASN A 698 47.07 42.54 -26.72
CA ASN A 698 46.99 41.87 -28.02
C ASN A 698 48.20 40.91 -28.14
N LYS A 699 48.06 39.76 -28.83
CA LYS A 699 48.85 39.44 -30.04
C LYS A 699 48.53 38.06 -30.67
N PHE A 700 48.17 38.10 -31.96
CA PHE A 700 48.60 37.26 -33.10
C PHE A 700 48.83 35.74 -32.85
N ASP A 701 47.97 34.85 -33.35
CA ASP A 701 47.95 34.27 -34.73
C ASP A 701 48.80 32.96 -34.78
N ASP A 702 48.48 31.88 -35.50
CA ASP A 702 47.52 31.72 -36.62
C ASP A 702 46.99 30.27 -36.78
N VAL A 703 45.74 30.12 -37.29
CA VAL A 703 45.27 29.22 -38.39
C VAL A 703 45.67 27.70 -38.45
N ASN A 704 44.77 26.71 -38.70
CA ASN A 704 43.30 26.69 -38.89
C ASN A 704 42.68 25.26 -39.03
N SER A 705 41.33 25.19 -39.08
CA SER A 705 40.51 24.36 -40.01
C SER A 705 40.18 22.86 -39.77
N LEU A 706 38.96 22.64 -39.22
CA LEU A 706 37.82 21.81 -39.75
C LEU A 706 37.82 20.25 -39.83
N ASN A 707 36.66 19.72 -39.42
CA ASN A 707 35.83 18.65 -40.03
C ASN A 707 36.15 17.14 -39.94
N SER A 708 35.31 16.48 -39.12
CA SER A 708 34.31 15.47 -39.55
C SER A 708 34.64 13.96 -39.66
N LYS A 709 33.58 13.18 -39.40
CA LYS A 709 33.26 11.81 -39.87
C LYS A 709 34.09 10.58 -39.41
N GLU A 710 33.36 9.70 -38.73
CA GLU A 710 33.02 8.30 -39.11
C GLU A 710 34.08 7.30 -39.58
N SER A 711 33.74 6.03 -39.30
CA SER A 711 34.12 4.78 -39.96
C SER A 711 35.30 3.98 -39.40
N SER A 712 35.03 2.68 -39.21
CA SER A 712 35.99 1.62 -38.89
C SER A 712 36.68 1.13 -40.17
N ILE A 713 37.87 0.50 -40.06
CA ILE A 713 38.18 -0.79 -40.71
C ILE A 713 39.54 -1.39 -40.26
N GLN A 714 39.51 -2.72 -40.16
CA GLN A 714 40.56 -3.75 -40.18
C GLN A 714 42.01 -3.38 -40.62
N ASN A 715 43.01 -3.92 -39.89
CA ASN A 715 44.06 -4.87 -40.35
C ASN A 715 45.12 -5.05 -39.24
N LEU A 716 45.51 -6.26 -38.78
CA LEU A 716 46.17 -7.41 -39.45
C LEU A 716 47.63 -7.17 -39.85
N ILE A 717 48.56 -7.88 -39.19
CA ILE A 717 49.70 -8.63 -39.76
C ILE A 717 50.30 -9.56 -38.67
N ASP A 718 50.92 -10.66 -39.11
CA ASP A 718 51.11 -11.93 -38.37
C ASP A 718 52.36 -12.03 -37.47
N ASN A 719 52.42 -13.13 -36.69
CA ASN A 719 53.63 -13.99 -36.63
C ASN A 719 53.33 -15.43 -36.08
N GLN A 720 53.30 -16.39 -37.01
CA GLN A 720 53.73 -17.82 -36.95
C GLN A 720 53.53 -18.70 -35.67
N ASP A 721 52.70 -19.76 -35.82
CA ASP A 721 53.02 -21.22 -35.76
C ASP A 721 53.94 -21.79 -34.64
N THR A 722 53.76 -22.98 -34.01
CA THR A 722 52.90 -24.21 -34.13
C THR A 722 53.12 -25.11 -32.87
N SER A 723 52.58 -26.33 -32.55
CA SER A 723 51.58 -27.30 -33.07
C SER A 723 51.26 -28.40 -32.01
N LYS A 724 50.01 -28.92 -31.92
CA LYS A 724 49.54 -30.21 -31.27
C LYS A 724 49.69 -30.36 -29.73
N LYS A 725 48.68 -30.62 -28.85
CA LYS A 725 47.31 -31.24 -28.84
C LYS A 725 47.28 -32.77 -28.54
N ILE A 726 46.44 -33.20 -27.57
CA ILE A 726 45.75 -34.53 -27.33
C ILE A 726 45.88 -35.15 -25.88
N LYS A 727 44.83 -35.86 -25.42
CA LYS A 727 44.68 -36.68 -24.17
C LYS A 727 44.70 -38.22 -24.52
N PRO A 728 44.18 -39.24 -23.77
CA PRO A 728 43.78 -39.43 -22.36
C PRO A 728 44.27 -40.77 -21.70
N GLU A 729 43.76 -41.08 -20.49
CA GLU A 729 43.31 -42.39 -19.96
C GLU A 729 44.23 -43.62 -19.62
N LEU A 730 43.93 -44.18 -18.42
CA LEU A 730 43.78 -45.60 -18.00
C LEU A 730 44.94 -46.63 -17.87
N SER A 731 45.10 -47.10 -16.61
CA SER A 731 45.28 -48.49 -16.10
C SER A 731 46.43 -49.42 -16.55
N VAL A 732 47.09 -50.08 -15.57
CA VAL A 732 47.23 -51.56 -15.40
C VAL A 732 47.89 -51.90 -14.04
N GLU A 733 47.79 -53.14 -13.58
CA GLU A 733 48.10 -53.65 -12.22
C GLU A 733 49.57 -54.11 -11.98
N SER A 734 49.91 -54.37 -10.70
CA SER A 734 50.91 -55.32 -10.13
C SER A 734 51.52 -54.74 -8.81
N THR A 735 51.90 -55.50 -7.75
CA THR A 735 51.98 -56.95 -7.48
C THR A 735 51.64 -57.25 -5.99
N GLU A 736 51.49 -58.52 -5.61
CA GLU A 736 51.16 -59.02 -4.26
C GLU A 736 52.35 -59.14 -3.28
N LEU A 737 52.02 -59.30 -1.97
CA LEU A 737 52.60 -60.18 -0.92
C LEU A 737 51.88 -59.82 0.42
N SER A 738 51.03 -60.69 0.99
CA SER A 738 51.29 -61.67 2.07
C SER A 738 51.73 -61.03 3.43
N ASP A 739 51.30 -61.46 4.62
CA ASP A 739 50.95 -62.83 5.10
C ASP A 739 49.62 -62.93 5.92
N SER A 740 49.37 -64.14 6.43
CA SER A 740 48.29 -64.64 7.32
C SER A 740 48.40 -64.13 8.79
N GLU A 741 47.55 -64.45 9.78
CA GLU A 741 46.72 -65.66 10.02
C GLU A 741 45.47 -65.39 10.92
N SER A 742 44.88 -66.44 11.52
CA SER A 742 43.50 -66.50 12.06
C SER A 742 43.40 -67.03 13.51
N ILE A 743 42.15 -67.22 14.01
CA ILE A 743 41.69 -67.79 15.32
C ILE A 743 41.27 -66.68 16.33
N LYS A 744 40.04 -66.52 16.87
CA LYS A 744 38.77 -67.28 17.06
C LYS A 744 38.61 -67.93 18.47
N ILE A 745 37.40 -67.80 19.06
CA ILE A 745 36.79 -68.54 20.21
C ILE A 745 36.80 -67.89 21.63
N LEU A 746 35.61 -67.33 21.97
CA LEU A 746 34.80 -67.41 23.22
C LEU A 746 35.30 -67.08 24.66
N LYS A 747 34.39 -66.34 25.33
CA LYS A 747 33.77 -66.54 26.68
C LYS A 747 34.21 -65.73 27.92
N ASP A 748 33.19 -65.10 28.51
CA ASP A 748 32.76 -65.05 29.91
C ASP A 748 33.82 -64.95 31.03
N TYR A 749 33.78 -63.86 31.81
CA TYR A 749 33.38 -63.90 33.24
C TYR A 749 33.15 -62.48 33.79
N ALA A 750 32.18 -62.33 34.70
CA ALA A 750 32.00 -61.12 35.51
C ALA A 750 32.71 -61.28 36.88
N PRO A 751 32.94 -60.17 37.61
CA PRO A 751 32.21 -60.09 38.88
C PRO A 751 31.69 -58.69 39.28
N GLU A 752 30.71 -58.73 40.18
CA GLU A 752 30.22 -57.66 41.06
C GLU A 752 31.30 -57.20 42.08
N SER A 753 31.22 -56.07 42.79
CA SER A 753 30.41 -54.83 42.71
C SER A 753 31.01 -53.78 43.69
N HIS A 754 30.65 -52.49 43.59
CA HIS A 754 30.07 -51.75 44.75
C HIS A 754 29.69 -50.26 44.46
N LYS A 755 28.39 -49.98 44.60
CA LYS A 755 27.76 -48.79 45.20
C LYS A 755 28.44 -47.39 45.08
N GLN A 756 27.80 -46.51 44.31
CA GLN A 756 27.28 -45.26 44.90
C GLN A 756 25.93 -44.87 44.24
N LYS A 757 25.14 -44.02 44.91
CA LYS A 757 23.72 -43.75 44.58
C LYS A 757 23.51 -42.40 43.88
N SER A 758 22.30 -42.24 43.33
CA SER A 758 21.61 -41.01 42.89
C SER A 758 21.88 -40.58 41.44
N LEU A 759 20.89 -40.10 40.66
CA LEU A 759 19.46 -39.90 40.92
C LEU A 759 18.65 -40.12 39.61
N LEU A 760 17.31 -40.25 39.69
CA LEU A 760 16.48 -40.55 38.52
C LEU A 760 16.43 -39.39 37.52
N ARG A 761 16.63 -39.69 36.23
CA ARG A 761 16.01 -38.92 35.13
C ARG A 761 14.77 -39.68 34.64
N LYS A 762 13.60 -39.06 34.75
CA LYS A 762 12.39 -39.47 34.03
C LYS A 762 12.12 -38.51 32.87
N SER A 763 11.49 -39.08 31.84
CA SER A 763 10.78 -38.47 30.71
C SER A 763 10.35 -36.99 30.87
N GLY A 764 10.50 -36.14 29.85
CA GLY A 764 11.11 -36.41 28.54
C GLY A 764 10.91 -35.28 27.54
N GLN A 765 11.86 -35.11 26.62
CA GLN A 765 11.72 -34.18 25.49
C GLN A 765 10.83 -34.85 24.42
N ARG A 766 9.73 -34.18 24.03
CA ARG A 766 9.00 -34.53 22.80
C ARG A 766 9.95 -34.34 21.62
N LYS A 767 9.91 -35.23 20.63
CA LYS A 767 10.70 -35.07 19.41
C LYS A 767 10.05 -34.02 18.51
N ILE A 768 10.87 -33.41 17.66
CA ILE A 768 10.42 -32.41 16.66
C ILE A 768 9.33 -33.00 15.75
N SER A 769 9.34 -34.31 15.47
CA SER A 769 8.28 -35.05 14.76
C SER A 769 6.90 -34.90 15.38
N ASP A 770 6.83 -34.83 16.71
CA ASP A 770 5.60 -35.03 17.48
C ASP A 770 4.74 -33.75 17.48
N PHE A 771 5.31 -32.62 17.07
CA PHE A 771 4.64 -31.33 16.89
C PHE A 771 3.94 -31.18 15.53
N PHE A 772 4.29 -32.01 14.53
CA PHE A 772 3.80 -31.86 13.16
C PHE A 772 2.59 -32.75 12.79
N GLN A 773 2.10 -33.59 13.70
CA GLN A 773 1.05 -34.58 13.43
C GLN A 773 -0.41 -34.09 13.61
N ARG A 774 -0.65 -32.77 13.66
CA ARG A 774 -2.00 -32.20 13.88
C ARG A 774 -2.40 -31.07 12.91
N ILE A 775 -2.04 -31.20 11.62
CA ILE A 775 -2.76 -30.53 10.52
C ILE A 775 -2.79 -31.48 9.31
N THR A 776 -3.88 -32.23 9.15
CA THR A 776 -4.22 -33.03 7.96
C THR A 776 -5.73 -33.07 7.80
#